data_AF-A0A8E2E670-F1
#
_entry.id   AF-A0A8E2E670-F1
#
_cell.length_a   1.000
_cell.length_b   1.000
_cell.length_c   1.000
_cell.angle_alpha   90.00
_cell.angle_beta   90.00
_cell.angle_gamma   90.00
#
_symmetry.space_group_name_H-M   'P 1'
#
loop_
_entity.id
_entity.type
_entity.pdbx_description
1 polymer ?
#
loop_
_entity_poly.entity_id
_entity_poly.type
_entity_poly.pdbx_seq_one_letter_code
_entity_poly.pdbx_strand_id
1 'polypeptide(L)'
;MDQNLDDLKFRLKDLRRENADHRWFIPQLSLCQAMSEDAIRKALQKAGTKPYQLDEIAERILTNGIKIFAILVLTDQAGYTSRFIEAGELQNQRLPFSLEVLDKQLSLPFAQDFYERQWELTAPTFCRGTINKSLNDRSVLPFTKDKRIGNGAFGTVYEIELDDCHQQPEGPFGNRLVRKELENIENHRIELENLSLLSHLRHPNILELLASYTYKDKHNLIFPLAEGGTLADLFVIDRQKTPFRFNGDFLIALAGLSSAIEHVHNFVERRIDLNLIGCHHDLRPKNILVSRGTLVLADFGLSRFKAPSESSGTVFKEGAGDYLAPECEDLDDNNFQKLVVRRSSDIWSFGCIIAEAATYMILGPDAVAEFKKKRSFTKHQWRFSLFHRGLREPNETVNDWLSELENKSSRTYRMLLELVRRMLSMDEKKRPKVKEVTARLQFIAQREVVHDVDELFVEVLTSSDSLDALIEQKRFEAWKYAVGMLDQEGVPDFHGDPGWEQASVFDSILDCLFQIQEHLKSISSQKQNTRHFIFLPLSRLNDRLGELLDGRLQEKSRTYFRASIFQSGNEGFLKKIQDDRKGLSLDKEIRMRATLKHMTGLAMQHYEMDTYKRQLDIKTATIGAQFGNHNVGRLEEGDLTRQVLVEWRWYGRQSADKIISHELFVRVEAIADLLSQDKPEEFRALDCRGFFHDPSRFAFGVVYEFPQPTKSGLGNPEPKTLQKLIAETAGSVKRHPALDDKFKIAYTLARSVLEFHLVGWLHKGLTSSNIAFFPTKGLLQDEWLEEPYIVGFNHSRPDEISAFTEGLAEANAGRYQHPAYLKASRGYCAEFDYYSLGIILLEIGLWRPLDEIIQKYTGSHEDVRDKLLKDRIPLLKQSMGRCYCEAVRVCVEGDFGLSELSAGHGGDAKSLHLSFERLVVSQLKKFST
;
A
#
# COMPACT_ATOMS: atom_id res chain seq x y z
N MET A 1 56.74 20.04 39.02
CA MET A 1 58.07 19.37 38.96
C MET A 1 57.86 17.91 39.37
N ASP A 2 57.08 17.11 38.66
CA ASP A 2 57.16 16.71 37.24
C ASP A 2 58.42 15.92 36.88
N GLN A 3 58.77 14.92 37.69
CA GLN A 3 59.68 13.85 37.28
C GLN A 3 58.97 12.49 37.04
N ASN A 4 57.66 12.38 37.28
CA ASN A 4 56.89 11.14 37.09
C ASN A 4 55.97 11.13 35.85
N LEU A 5 55.80 12.26 35.15
CA LEU A 5 54.90 12.35 33.98
C LEU A 5 55.52 11.81 32.67
N ASP A 6 56.85 11.65 32.63
CA ASP A 6 57.60 11.18 31.44
C ASP A 6 57.86 9.66 31.42
N ASP A 7 57.42 8.90 32.44
CA ASP A 7 57.65 7.45 32.50
C ASP A 7 56.57 6.70 31.72
N LEU A 8 56.93 6.18 30.54
CA LEU A 8 56.05 5.40 29.68
C LEU A 8 55.37 4.24 30.43
N LYS A 9 56.07 3.61 31.38
CA LYS A 9 55.50 2.52 32.20
C LYS A 9 54.33 3.00 33.08
N PHE A 10 54.42 4.18 33.70
CA PHE A 10 53.32 4.76 34.47
C PHE A 10 52.12 5.05 33.56
N ARG A 11 52.37 5.66 32.39
CA ARG A 11 51.33 5.92 31.39
C ARG A 11 50.63 4.62 30.96
N LEU A 12 51.39 3.57 30.63
CA LEU A 12 50.81 2.27 30.26
C LEU A 12 49.98 1.63 31.37
N LYS A 13 50.38 1.82 32.64
CA LYS A 13 49.57 1.34 33.78
C LYS A 13 48.25 2.10 33.92
N ASP A 14 48.24 3.40 33.65
CA ASP A 14 47.05 4.27 33.70
C ASP A 14 46.04 3.92 32.58
N LEU A 15 46.51 3.36 31.47
CA LEU A 15 45.64 2.88 30.39
C LEU A 15 44.92 1.57 30.69
N ARG A 16 45.31 0.85 31.74
CA ARG A 16 44.72 -0.46 32.07
C ARG A 16 43.26 -0.26 32.49
N ARG A 17 42.38 -1.06 31.90
CA ARG A 17 40.96 -1.15 32.27
C ARG A 17 40.72 -2.50 32.92
N GLU A 18 39.89 -2.50 33.95
CA GLU A 18 39.49 -3.72 34.65
C GLU A 18 38.23 -4.30 33.99
N ASN A 19 38.21 -5.61 33.77
CA ASN A 19 37.05 -6.32 33.25
C ASN A 19 36.18 -6.89 34.38
N ALA A 20 35.06 -7.52 34.02
CA ALA A 20 34.11 -8.12 34.96
C ALA A 20 34.70 -9.26 35.82
N ASP A 21 35.80 -9.88 35.38
CA ASP A 21 36.52 -10.93 36.11
C ASP A 21 37.67 -10.38 36.97
N HIS A 22 37.73 -9.07 37.19
CA HIS A 22 38.83 -8.39 37.90
C HIS A 22 40.22 -8.57 37.25
N ARG A 23 40.25 -8.77 35.94
CA ARG A 23 41.48 -8.87 35.13
C ARG A 23 41.67 -7.59 34.33
N TRP A 24 42.93 -7.20 34.16
CA TRP A 24 43.30 -5.98 33.46
C TRP A 24 43.54 -6.24 31.97
N PHE A 25 43.13 -5.30 31.14
CA PHE A 25 43.48 -5.23 29.72
C PHE A 25 43.83 -3.80 29.32
N ILE A 26 44.58 -3.65 28.23
CA ILE A 26 44.95 -2.34 27.66
C ILE A 26 44.33 -2.21 26.27
N PRO A 27 43.48 -1.20 26.05
CA PRO A 27 42.89 -0.96 24.74
C PRO A 27 43.91 -0.62 23.66
N GLN A 28 43.76 -1.21 22.47
CA GLN A 28 44.75 -1.06 21.39
C GLN A 28 44.89 0.39 20.90
N LEU A 29 43.79 1.13 20.77
CA LEU A 29 43.83 2.53 20.33
C LEU A 29 44.58 3.41 21.34
N SER A 30 44.26 3.26 22.63
CA SER A 30 44.93 3.97 23.72
C SER A 30 46.41 3.63 23.80
N LEU A 31 46.75 2.35 23.59
CA LEU A 31 48.14 1.91 23.53
C LEU A 31 48.91 2.60 22.38
N CYS A 32 48.35 2.60 21.17
CA CYS A 32 48.98 3.25 20.01
C CYS A 32 49.17 4.75 20.24
N GLN A 33 48.19 5.43 20.84
CA GLN A 33 48.29 6.86 21.17
C GLN A 33 49.37 7.14 22.23
N ALA A 34 49.54 6.23 23.19
CA ALA A 34 50.57 6.39 24.20
C ALA A 34 51.99 6.13 23.68
N MET A 35 52.11 5.31 22.64
CA MET A 35 53.35 4.83 22.03
C MET A 35 53.84 5.75 20.90
N SER A 36 54.19 6.99 21.25
CA SER A 36 54.85 7.92 20.33
C SER A 36 56.33 7.57 20.14
N GLU A 37 56.89 7.99 19.02
CA GLU A 37 58.32 7.79 18.72
C GLU A 37 59.23 8.35 19.82
N ASP A 38 58.92 9.55 20.33
CA ASP A 38 59.64 10.18 21.45
C ASP A 38 59.56 9.34 22.74
N ALA A 39 58.37 8.82 23.06
CA ALA A 39 58.18 8.00 24.26
C ALA A 39 58.94 6.66 24.17
N ILE A 40 58.97 6.04 22.99
CA ILE A 40 59.73 4.81 22.73
C ILE A 40 61.23 5.08 22.84
N ARG A 41 61.73 6.16 22.20
CA ARG A 41 63.15 6.56 22.25
C ARG A 41 63.61 6.80 23.69
N LYS A 42 62.85 7.58 24.47
CA LYS A 42 63.14 7.84 25.89
C LYS A 42 63.18 6.56 26.72
N ALA A 43 62.23 5.64 26.52
CA ALA A 43 62.19 4.36 27.22
C ALA A 43 63.39 3.45 26.88
N LEU A 44 63.78 3.37 25.61
CA LEU A 44 64.97 2.63 25.16
C LEU A 44 66.27 3.23 25.69
N GLN A 45 66.38 4.57 25.69
CA GLN A 45 67.54 5.27 26.21
C GLN A 45 67.71 5.03 27.73
N LYS A 46 66.60 5.07 28.49
CA LYS A 46 66.58 4.72 29.92
C LYS A 46 66.96 3.26 30.17
N ALA A 47 66.66 2.36 29.23
CA ALA A 47 67.03 0.95 29.29
C ALA A 47 68.47 0.64 28.83
N GLY A 48 69.26 1.65 28.45
CA GLY A 48 70.67 1.51 28.09
C GLY A 48 70.93 1.17 26.61
N THR A 49 69.95 1.34 25.71
CA THR A 49 70.15 1.17 24.26
C THR A 49 71.10 2.25 23.72
N LYS A 50 72.05 1.84 22.87
CA LYS A 50 73.08 2.75 22.33
C LYS A 50 72.46 3.80 21.38
N PRO A 51 72.89 5.07 21.42
CA PRO A 51 72.27 6.16 20.64
C PRO A 51 72.12 5.89 19.14
N TYR A 52 73.09 5.21 18.52
CA TYR A 52 73.08 4.92 17.08
C TYR A 52 72.08 3.83 16.65
N GLN A 53 71.51 3.07 17.60
CA GLN A 53 70.51 2.02 17.33
C GLN A 53 69.08 2.48 17.63
N LEU A 54 68.91 3.64 18.30
CA LEU A 54 67.60 4.09 18.79
C LEU A 54 66.60 4.29 17.65
N ASP A 55 67.03 4.92 16.55
CA ASP A 55 66.15 5.25 15.42
C ASP A 55 65.61 3.99 14.73
N GLU A 56 66.50 3.05 14.38
CA GLU A 56 66.13 1.79 13.72
C GLU A 56 65.21 0.93 14.61
N ILE A 57 65.52 0.83 15.91
CA ILE A 57 64.73 0.03 16.85
C ILE A 57 63.36 0.68 17.07
N ALA A 58 63.29 2.00 17.24
CA ALA A 58 62.03 2.72 17.43
C ALA A 58 61.11 2.59 16.21
N GLU A 59 61.65 2.70 15.00
CA GLU A 59 60.91 2.49 13.76
C GLU A 59 60.32 1.07 13.71
N ARG A 60 61.14 0.03 13.95
CA ARG A 60 60.68 -1.37 13.96
C ARG A 60 59.59 -1.62 15.02
N ILE A 61 59.69 -1.01 16.20
CA ILE A 61 58.65 -1.09 17.23
C ILE A 61 57.34 -0.47 16.73
N LEU A 62 57.39 0.76 16.21
CA LEU A 62 56.20 1.46 15.70
C LEU A 62 55.53 0.72 14.56
N THR A 63 56.31 0.11 13.67
CA THR A 63 55.75 -0.65 12.53
C THR A 63 55.07 -1.94 13.00
N ASN A 64 55.73 -2.76 13.83
CA ASN A 64 55.30 -4.15 14.05
C ASN A 64 55.31 -4.61 15.52
N GLY A 65 55.97 -3.90 16.43
CA GLY A 65 56.36 -4.41 17.75
C GLY A 65 55.68 -3.76 18.96
N ILE A 66 54.75 -2.83 18.77
CA ILE A 66 54.18 -1.99 19.84
C ILE A 66 53.72 -2.80 21.07
N LYS A 67 53.00 -3.92 20.91
CA LYS A 67 52.48 -4.72 22.03
C LYS A 67 53.60 -5.44 22.77
N ILE A 68 54.54 -6.03 22.04
CA ILE A 68 55.69 -6.73 22.62
C ILE A 68 56.56 -5.74 23.42
N PHE A 69 56.83 -4.56 22.85
CA PHE A 69 57.55 -3.51 23.53
C PHE A 69 56.81 -3.02 24.78
N ALA A 70 55.49 -2.85 24.72
CA ALA A 70 54.68 -2.49 25.88
C ALA A 70 54.83 -3.47 27.04
N ILE A 71 54.82 -4.78 26.73
CA ILE A 71 55.00 -5.83 27.74
C ILE A 71 56.41 -5.72 28.35
N LEU A 72 57.45 -5.55 27.52
CA LEU A 72 58.83 -5.36 28.00
C LEU A 72 58.96 -4.11 28.89
N VAL A 73 58.28 -3.01 28.56
CA VAL A 73 58.25 -1.80 29.40
C VAL A 73 57.53 -2.07 30.72
N LEU A 74 56.40 -2.78 30.70
CA LEU A 74 55.63 -3.13 31.90
C LEU A 74 56.41 -4.06 32.85
N THR A 75 57.31 -4.89 32.32
CA THR A 75 58.17 -5.83 33.07
C THR A 75 59.59 -5.32 33.34
N ASP A 76 59.88 -4.05 33.06
CA ASP A 76 61.21 -3.42 33.20
C ASP A 76 62.33 -4.04 32.33
N GLN A 77 61.97 -4.70 31.22
CA GLN A 77 62.87 -5.41 30.31
C GLN A 77 63.01 -4.76 28.93
N ALA A 78 62.76 -3.44 28.80
CA ALA A 78 62.83 -2.74 27.52
C ALA A 78 64.19 -2.89 26.79
N GLY A 79 65.28 -3.13 27.51
CA GLY A 79 66.62 -3.35 26.91
C GLY A 79 66.72 -4.63 26.06
N TYR A 80 65.81 -5.58 26.22
CA TYR A 80 65.81 -6.85 25.47
C TYR A 80 65.13 -6.74 24.10
N THR A 81 64.60 -5.58 23.70
CA THR A 81 63.92 -5.41 22.40
C THR A 81 64.81 -5.79 21.21
N SER A 82 66.11 -5.48 21.25
CA SER A 82 67.05 -5.87 20.18
C SER A 82 67.13 -7.39 19.99
N ARG A 83 67.02 -8.19 21.06
CA ARG A 83 67.02 -9.66 20.93
C ARG A 83 65.78 -10.18 20.23
N PHE A 84 64.61 -9.61 20.53
CA PHE A 84 63.37 -9.94 19.81
C PHE A 84 63.47 -9.54 18.33
N ILE A 85 64.17 -8.46 17.99
CA ILE A 85 64.43 -8.06 16.60
C ILE A 85 65.37 -9.05 15.90
N GLU A 86 66.51 -9.37 16.53
CA GLU A 86 67.52 -10.30 16.01
C GLU A 86 66.94 -11.71 15.80
N ALA A 87 66.05 -12.15 16.70
CA ALA A 87 65.35 -13.43 16.59
C ALA A 87 64.18 -13.43 15.58
N GLY A 88 63.84 -12.26 14.99
CA GLY A 88 62.68 -12.12 14.10
C GLY A 88 61.32 -12.21 14.81
N GLU A 89 61.31 -12.10 16.14
CA GLU A 89 60.14 -12.28 17.00
C GLU A 89 59.40 -10.98 17.34
N LEU A 90 59.96 -9.80 16.99
CA LEU A 90 59.31 -8.50 17.23
C LEU A 90 58.17 -8.25 16.22
N GLN A 91 57.11 -9.05 16.30
CA GLN A 91 55.90 -8.92 15.51
C GLN A 91 54.69 -9.18 16.41
N ASN A 92 53.79 -8.20 16.53
CA ASN A 92 52.60 -8.30 17.39
C ASN A 92 51.72 -9.54 17.10
N GLN A 93 51.75 -10.04 15.85
CA GLN A 93 51.03 -11.24 15.41
C GLN A 93 51.57 -12.54 16.02
N ARG A 94 52.79 -12.52 16.57
CA ARG A 94 53.41 -13.67 17.25
C ARG A 94 52.89 -13.86 18.68
N LEU A 95 52.22 -12.84 19.24
CA LEU A 95 51.56 -12.98 20.54
C LEU A 95 50.29 -13.85 20.39
N PRO A 96 50.00 -14.74 21.35
CA PRO A 96 50.76 -15.00 22.58
C PRO A 96 51.94 -15.98 22.39
N PHE A 97 53.06 -15.72 23.07
CA PHE A 97 54.21 -16.62 23.12
C PHE A 97 54.05 -17.71 24.18
N SER A 98 54.61 -18.90 23.90
CA SER A 98 54.83 -19.93 24.91
C SER A 98 56.01 -19.58 25.81
N LEU A 99 56.03 -20.12 27.03
CA LEU A 99 57.13 -19.88 27.98
C LEU A 99 58.48 -20.36 27.43
N GLU A 100 58.50 -21.46 26.66
CA GLU A 100 59.72 -21.99 26.02
C GLU A 100 60.33 -21.04 24.99
N VAL A 101 59.50 -20.29 24.25
CA VAL A 101 59.99 -19.29 23.30
C VAL A 101 60.52 -18.07 24.05
N LEU A 102 59.85 -17.66 25.12
CA LEU A 102 60.26 -16.52 25.94
C LEU A 102 61.57 -16.79 26.71
N ASP A 103 61.77 -18.01 27.24
CA ASP A 103 62.98 -18.40 27.98
C ASP A 103 64.26 -18.32 27.13
N LYS A 104 64.13 -18.47 25.80
CA LYS A 104 65.25 -18.29 24.87
C LYS A 104 65.67 -16.83 24.69
N GLN A 105 64.75 -15.89 24.94
CA GLN A 105 64.97 -14.45 24.74
C GLN A 105 65.23 -13.71 26.05
N LEU A 106 64.52 -14.11 27.11
CA LEU A 106 64.49 -13.54 28.45
C LEU A 106 64.85 -14.64 29.47
N SER A 107 65.73 -14.37 30.42
CA SER A 107 65.99 -15.31 31.52
C SER A 107 64.77 -15.45 32.43
N LEU A 108 64.50 -16.64 32.96
CA LEU A 108 63.63 -16.82 34.13
C LEU A 108 64.19 -15.99 35.30
N PRO A 109 63.41 -15.12 35.99
CA PRO A 109 61.94 -15.02 36.10
C PRO A 109 61.25 -14.09 35.09
N PHE A 110 61.97 -13.29 34.30
CA PHE A 110 61.38 -12.28 33.42
C PHE A 110 60.55 -12.86 32.28
N ALA A 111 60.90 -14.06 31.79
CA ALA A 111 60.08 -14.80 30.84
C ALA A 111 58.68 -15.12 31.42
N GLN A 112 58.59 -15.43 32.72
CA GLN A 112 57.32 -15.67 33.42
C GLN A 112 56.48 -14.40 33.50
N ASP A 113 57.10 -13.27 33.86
CA ASP A 113 56.39 -11.98 33.96
C ASP A 113 55.86 -11.53 32.59
N PHE A 114 56.66 -11.68 31.53
CA PHE A 114 56.19 -11.42 30.16
C PHE A 114 55.03 -12.36 29.82
N TYR A 115 55.19 -13.65 30.12
CA TYR A 115 54.20 -14.68 29.81
C TYR A 115 52.84 -14.42 30.46
N GLU A 116 52.80 -13.85 31.67
CA GLU A 116 51.56 -13.47 32.34
C GLU A 116 51.01 -12.12 31.84
N ARG A 117 51.89 -11.14 31.53
CA ARG A 117 51.46 -9.80 31.10
C ARG A 117 50.99 -9.71 29.66
N GLN A 118 51.42 -10.61 28.78
CA GLN A 118 50.98 -10.59 27.38
C GLN A 118 49.46 -10.59 27.23
N TRP A 119 48.75 -11.27 28.13
CA TRP A 119 47.29 -11.39 28.08
C TRP A 119 46.56 -10.07 28.30
N GLU A 120 47.19 -9.08 28.97
CA GLU A 120 46.63 -7.73 29.12
C GLU A 120 46.59 -6.96 27.77
N LEU A 121 47.50 -7.29 26.84
CA LEU A 121 47.69 -6.58 25.56
C LEU A 121 47.09 -7.34 24.36
N THR A 122 46.68 -8.61 24.58
CA THR A 122 46.09 -9.49 23.58
C THR A 122 44.60 -9.73 23.79
N ALA A 123 43.93 -8.88 24.58
CA ALA A 123 42.47 -8.92 24.72
C ALA A 123 41.80 -8.85 23.32
N PRO A 124 40.83 -9.72 23.01
CA PRO A 124 40.28 -9.84 21.67
C PRO A 124 39.50 -8.58 21.28
N THR A 125 39.55 -8.23 19.99
CA THR A 125 38.57 -7.32 19.37
C THR A 125 37.46 -8.15 18.75
N PHE A 126 36.22 -7.69 18.90
CA PHE A 126 35.04 -8.30 18.29
C PHE A 126 34.60 -7.48 17.07
N CYS A 127 34.32 -8.18 15.97
CA CYS A 127 33.89 -7.58 14.71
C CYS A 127 32.53 -8.18 14.31
N ARG A 128 31.63 -7.36 13.78
CA ARG A 128 30.30 -7.84 13.34
C ARG A 128 30.44 -8.89 12.24
N GLY A 129 29.71 -9.99 12.37
CA GLY A 129 29.80 -11.14 11.47
C GLY A 129 30.96 -12.09 11.77
N THR A 130 31.70 -11.91 12.87
CA THR A 130 32.70 -12.90 13.31
C THR A 130 31.99 -14.19 13.73
N ILE A 131 32.22 -15.28 13.00
CA ILE A 131 31.60 -16.58 13.28
C ILE A 131 32.64 -17.55 13.83
N ASN A 132 32.32 -18.18 14.96
CA ASN A 132 33.03 -19.29 15.60
C ASN A 132 34.51 -19.01 15.89
N LYS A 133 34.84 -17.84 16.43
CA LYS A 133 36.22 -17.50 16.81
C LYS A 133 36.66 -18.30 18.03
N SER A 134 37.69 -19.13 17.91
CA SER A 134 38.28 -19.83 19.07
C SER A 134 39.24 -18.89 19.83
N LEU A 135 39.03 -18.74 21.13
CA LEU A 135 39.84 -17.91 22.02
C LEU A 135 40.65 -18.79 22.97
N ASN A 136 41.88 -18.39 23.28
CA ASN A 136 42.72 -19.08 24.26
C ASN A 136 42.14 -18.93 25.67
N ASP A 137 42.21 -19.97 26.50
CA ASP A 137 41.67 -19.99 27.87
C ASP A 137 42.25 -18.92 28.81
N ARG A 138 43.46 -18.42 28.51
CA ARG A 138 44.10 -17.34 29.26
C ARG A 138 43.72 -15.94 28.78
N SER A 139 43.00 -15.81 27.66
CA SER A 139 42.57 -14.52 27.12
C SER A 139 41.83 -13.68 28.18
N VAL A 140 42.09 -12.37 28.22
CA VAL A 140 41.31 -11.43 29.02
C VAL A 140 40.18 -10.91 28.13
N LEU A 141 38.93 -11.26 28.44
CA LEU A 141 37.78 -10.78 27.69
C LEU A 141 37.49 -9.31 28.07
N PRO A 142 37.35 -8.38 27.11
CA PRO A 142 37.15 -6.95 27.36
C PRO A 142 35.70 -6.61 27.73
N PHE A 143 35.05 -7.47 28.54
CA PHE A 143 33.72 -7.19 29.08
C PHE A 143 33.85 -6.48 30.42
N THR A 144 33.43 -5.22 30.50
CA THR A 144 33.46 -4.43 31.73
C THR A 144 32.34 -4.81 32.70
N LYS A 145 31.30 -5.48 32.21
CA LYS A 145 30.21 -6.06 32.98
C LYS A 145 29.81 -7.40 32.40
N ASP A 146 29.51 -8.37 33.26
CA ASP A 146 29.02 -9.68 32.88
C ASP A 146 28.00 -10.17 33.93
N LYS A 147 26.71 -9.90 33.66
CA LYS A 147 25.62 -10.18 34.59
C LYS A 147 24.72 -11.27 34.04
N ARG A 148 24.59 -12.39 34.76
CA ARG A 148 23.61 -13.43 34.42
C ARG A 148 22.18 -12.89 34.52
N ILE A 149 21.40 -13.03 33.45
CA ILE A 149 20.00 -12.54 33.38
C ILE A 149 18.97 -13.65 33.20
N GLY A 150 19.38 -14.84 32.73
CA GLY A 150 18.43 -15.95 32.55
C GLY A 150 19.10 -17.31 32.35
N ASN A 151 18.31 -18.36 32.47
CA ASN A 151 18.70 -19.73 32.15
C ASN A 151 17.59 -20.37 31.31
N GLY A 152 17.90 -20.75 30.07
CA GLY A 152 16.98 -21.43 29.16
C GLY A 152 17.26 -22.93 29.06
N ALA A 153 16.45 -23.65 28.29
CA ALA A 153 16.67 -25.07 28.00
C ALA A 153 17.96 -25.33 27.18
N PHE A 154 18.41 -24.32 26.43
CA PHE A 154 19.52 -24.43 25.48
C PHE A 154 20.77 -23.62 25.88
N GLY A 155 20.78 -22.97 27.05
CA GLY A 155 21.95 -22.21 27.51
C GLY A 155 21.65 -21.13 28.56
N THR A 156 22.72 -20.55 29.11
CA THR A 156 22.65 -19.45 30.06
C THR A 156 22.79 -18.11 29.34
N VAL A 157 22.00 -17.11 29.72
CA VAL A 157 21.99 -15.79 29.09
C VAL A 157 22.55 -14.74 30.04
N TYR A 158 23.45 -13.90 29.53
CA TYR A 158 24.13 -12.83 30.25
C TYR A 158 23.91 -11.48 29.57
N GLU A 159 23.68 -10.42 30.34
CA GLU A 159 23.83 -9.03 29.92
C GLU A 159 25.31 -8.64 30.10
N ILE A 160 25.95 -8.23 29.02
CA ILE A 160 27.37 -7.86 29.02
C ILE A 160 27.56 -6.40 28.59
N GLU A 161 28.59 -5.75 29.10
CA GLU A 161 29.09 -4.48 28.56
C GLU A 161 30.45 -4.69 27.92
N LEU A 162 30.57 -4.46 26.61
CA LEU A 162 31.79 -4.58 25.83
C LEU A 162 32.48 -3.22 25.71
N ASP A 163 33.76 -3.17 26.06
CA ASP A 163 34.57 -1.96 25.94
C ASP A 163 34.62 -1.41 24.51
N ASP A 164 34.36 -0.10 24.35
CA ASP A 164 34.26 0.57 23.04
C ASP A 164 35.51 0.42 22.18
N CYS A 165 36.68 0.36 22.80
CA CYS A 165 37.95 0.24 22.09
C CYS A 165 38.23 -1.21 21.64
N HIS A 166 37.39 -2.17 22.03
CA HIS A 166 37.43 -3.57 21.60
C HIS A 166 36.34 -3.92 20.58
N GLN A 167 35.73 -2.90 19.98
CA GLN A 167 34.84 -2.99 18.83
C GLN A 167 35.51 -2.37 17.60
N GLN A 168 35.21 -2.86 16.39
CA GLN A 168 35.67 -2.18 15.17
C GLN A 168 34.93 -0.84 14.98
N PRO A 169 35.58 0.21 14.46
CA PRO A 169 34.93 1.51 14.20
C PRO A 169 33.79 1.43 13.16
N GLU A 170 33.90 0.51 12.20
CA GLU A 170 32.94 0.31 11.13
C GLU A 170 31.85 -0.68 11.60
N GLY A 171 30.70 -0.15 12.02
CA GLY A 171 29.56 -0.94 12.49
C GLY A 171 29.66 -1.41 13.95
N PRO A 172 29.82 -0.49 14.92
CA PRO A 172 29.89 -0.83 16.34
C PRO A 172 28.61 -1.53 16.80
N PHE A 173 28.74 -2.45 17.76
CA PHE A 173 27.61 -3.20 18.33
C PHE A 173 26.76 -2.36 19.28
N GLY A 174 27.33 -1.27 19.80
CA GLY A 174 26.90 -0.66 21.04
C GLY A 174 27.49 -1.38 22.25
N ASN A 175 27.46 -0.73 23.41
CA ASN A 175 28.23 -1.18 24.57
C ASN A 175 27.49 -2.31 25.29
N ARG A 176 26.15 -2.25 25.36
CA ARG A 176 25.30 -3.21 26.07
C ARG A 176 24.78 -4.29 25.13
N LEU A 177 25.16 -5.54 25.39
CA LEU A 177 24.86 -6.69 24.53
C LEU A 177 24.34 -7.86 25.36
N VAL A 178 23.87 -8.89 24.67
CA VAL A 178 23.45 -10.16 25.26
C VAL A 178 24.38 -11.27 24.79
N ARG A 179 24.89 -12.07 25.73
CA ARG A 179 25.65 -13.28 25.47
C ARG A 179 24.84 -14.51 25.86
N LYS A 180 24.57 -15.40 24.90
CA LYS A 180 24.03 -16.75 25.15
C LYS A 180 25.21 -17.74 25.18
N GLU A 181 25.42 -18.36 26.33
CA GLU A 181 26.44 -19.38 26.57
C GLU A 181 25.81 -20.78 26.46
N LEU A 182 26.36 -21.62 25.61
CA LEU A 182 25.95 -23.01 25.38
C LEU A 182 27.08 -23.96 25.78
N GLU A 183 26.74 -24.96 26.59
CA GLU A 183 27.68 -26.01 27.03
C GLU A 183 27.72 -27.20 26.06
N ASN A 184 26.62 -27.47 25.33
CA ASN A 184 26.53 -28.57 24.39
C ASN A 184 26.96 -28.13 22.97
N ILE A 185 28.02 -28.74 22.45
CA ILE A 185 28.57 -28.46 21.12
C ILE A 185 27.57 -28.70 19.98
N GLU A 186 26.70 -29.70 20.10
CA GLU A 186 25.75 -30.04 19.03
C GLU A 186 24.62 -29.00 18.97
N ASN A 187 24.13 -28.55 20.13
CA ASN A 187 23.15 -27.46 20.21
C ASN A 187 23.75 -26.16 19.66
N HIS A 188 25.01 -25.85 20.01
CA HIS A 188 25.72 -24.71 19.45
C HIS A 188 25.87 -24.81 17.93
N ARG A 189 26.26 -25.99 17.41
CA ARG A 189 26.45 -26.21 15.97
C ARG A 189 25.15 -25.95 15.20
N ILE A 190 24.03 -26.52 15.66
CA ILE A 190 22.72 -26.36 15.03
C ILE A 190 22.26 -24.90 15.07
N GLU A 191 22.32 -24.25 16.24
CA GLU A 191 21.86 -22.87 16.38
C GLU A 191 22.74 -21.89 15.59
N LEU A 192 24.07 -22.09 15.60
CA LEU A 192 25.00 -21.27 14.85
C LEU A 192 24.78 -21.42 13.33
N GLU A 193 24.56 -22.64 12.84
CA GLU A 193 24.25 -22.92 11.44
C GLU A 193 22.98 -22.18 11.00
N ASN A 194 21.90 -22.29 11.78
CA ASN A 194 20.63 -21.60 11.51
C ASN A 194 20.79 -20.08 11.54
N LEU A 195 21.46 -19.53 12.56
CA LEU A 195 21.68 -18.08 12.68
C LEU A 195 22.61 -17.53 11.59
N SER A 196 23.62 -18.31 11.19
CA SER A 196 24.48 -18.00 10.04
C SER A 196 23.67 -17.86 8.77
N LEU A 197 22.75 -18.80 8.49
CA LEU A 197 21.84 -18.70 7.35
C LEU A 197 20.98 -17.43 7.45
N LEU A 198 20.31 -17.23 8.58
CA LEU A 198 19.41 -16.09 8.80
C LEU A 198 20.10 -14.72 8.82
N SER A 199 21.40 -14.66 9.13
CA SER A 199 22.18 -13.41 9.08
C SER A 199 22.22 -12.79 7.68
N HIS A 200 22.00 -13.59 6.63
CA HIS A 200 21.90 -13.12 5.25
C HIS A 200 20.56 -12.43 4.96
N LEU A 201 19.47 -12.78 5.66
CA LEU A 201 18.15 -12.17 5.45
C LEU A 201 18.09 -10.71 5.89
N ARG A 202 18.87 -10.32 6.91
CA ARG A 202 18.84 -8.99 7.55
C ARG A 202 17.42 -8.43 7.70
N HIS A 203 16.57 -9.16 8.42
CA HIS A 203 15.18 -8.77 8.64
C HIS A 203 15.01 -8.01 9.97
N PRO A 204 14.26 -6.89 10.03
CA PRO A 204 14.11 -6.09 11.24
C PRO A 204 13.45 -6.82 12.42
N ASN A 205 12.62 -7.82 12.13
CA ASN A 205 11.94 -8.66 13.12
C ASN A 205 12.59 -10.04 13.35
N ILE A 206 13.85 -10.24 12.95
CA ILE A 206 14.63 -11.47 13.26
C ILE A 206 15.87 -11.06 14.06
N LEU A 207 16.14 -11.74 15.17
CA LEU A 207 17.29 -11.43 16.02
C LEU A 207 18.61 -11.67 15.28
N GLU A 208 19.41 -10.62 15.17
CA GLU A 208 20.69 -10.68 14.46
C GLU A 208 21.80 -11.28 15.36
N LEU A 209 22.49 -12.29 14.84
CA LEU A 209 23.75 -12.75 15.42
C LEU A 209 24.88 -11.75 15.10
N LEU A 210 25.38 -11.07 16.11
CA LEU A 210 26.46 -10.08 15.95
C LEU A 210 27.83 -10.75 15.83
N ALA A 211 28.10 -11.73 16.68
CA ALA A 211 29.34 -12.49 16.69
C ALA A 211 29.17 -13.82 17.44
N SER A 212 30.04 -14.79 17.18
CA SER A 212 30.17 -16.00 18.00
C SER A 212 31.63 -16.38 18.26
N TYR A 213 31.87 -16.94 19.44
CA TYR A 213 33.19 -17.36 19.87
C TYR A 213 33.14 -18.55 20.83
N THR A 214 34.24 -19.29 20.93
CA THR A 214 34.43 -20.35 21.91
C THR A 214 35.54 -19.95 22.87
N TYR A 215 35.31 -20.09 24.17
CA TYR A 215 36.26 -19.74 25.23
C TYR A 215 36.10 -20.70 26.41
N LYS A 216 37.18 -21.36 26.84
CA LYS A 216 37.16 -22.36 27.93
C LYS A 216 36.12 -23.46 27.72
N ASP A 217 36.11 -24.04 26.51
CA ASP A 217 35.16 -25.06 26.07
C ASP A 217 33.68 -24.66 26.12
N LYS A 218 33.40 -23.36 26.27
CA LYS A 218 32.03 -22.82 26.23
C LYS A 218 31.80 -22.04 24.95
N HIS A 219 30.66 -22.30 24.32
CA HIS A 219 30.28 -21.67 23.07
C HIS A 219 29.38 -20.47 23.32
N ASN A 220 29.70 -19.33 22.73
CA ASN A 220 29.04 -18.06 23.05
C ASN A 220 28.52 -17.39 21.77
N LEU A 221 27.27 -16.96 21.83
CA LEU A 221 26.60 -16.18 20.79
C LEU A 221 26.30 -14.78 21.33
N ILE A 222 26.66 -13.74 20.58
CA ILE A 222 26.46 -12.32 20.94
C ILE A 222 25.31 -11.74 20.12
N PHE A 223 24.38 -11.07 20.80
CA PHE A 223 23.18 -10.46 20.23
C PHE A 223 22.99 -9.02 20.72
N PRO A 224 22.22 -8.19 19.99
CA PRO A 224 21.76 -6.90 20.49
C PRO A 224 20.88 -7.08 21.72
N LEU A 225 20.93 -6.13 22.66
CA LEU A 225 20.03 -6.11 23.81
C LEU A 225 18.62 -5.67 23.41
N ALA A 226 17.61 -6.47 23.76
CA ALA A 226 16.20 -6.11 23.66
C ALA A 226 15.70 -5.52 24.99
N GLU A 227 15.52 -4.20 25.03
CA GLU A 227 15.21 -3.46 26.26
C GLU A 227 13.83 -3.76 26.84
N GLY A 228 12.88 -4.20 26.00
CA GLY A 228 11.50 -4.49 26.41
C GLY A 228 11.29 -5.91 26.95
N GLY A 229 12.36 -6.71 27.11
CA GLY A 229 12.26 -8.11 27.55
C GLY A 229 11.58 -9.00 26.52
N THR A 230 10.90 -10.06 27.00
CA THR A 230 10.14 -10.98 26.14
C THR A 230 8.68 -10.56 26.02
N LEU A 231 7.98 -11.04 24.98
CA LEU A 231 6.53 -10.86 24.84
C LEU A 231 5.76 -11.48 26.02
N ALA A 232 6.30 -12.54 26.63
CA ALA A 232 5.73 -13.12 27.85
C ALA A 232 5.78 -12.14 29.03
N ASP A 233 6.88 -11.38 29.17
CA ASP A 233 7.02 -10.35 30.20
C ASP A 233 6.07 -9.17 29.92
N LEU A 234 5.83 -8.87 28.64
CA LEU A 234 4.91 -7.82 28.24
C LEU A 234 3.46 -8.13 28.62
N PHE A 235 3.01 -9.37 28.47
CA PHE A 235 1.63 -9.78 28.77
C PHE A 235 1.24 -9.66 30.25
N VAL A 236 2.20 -9.49 31.17
CA VAL A 236 1.93 -9.28 32.60
C VAL A 236 2.04 -7.83 33.04
N ILE A 237 2.50 -6.94 32.16
CA ILE A 237 2.66 -5.51 32.45
C ILE A 237 1.45 -4.75 31.92
N ASP A 238 1.02 -3.73 32.67
CA ASP A 238 0.02 -2.76 32.19
C ASP A 238 0.47 -2.13 30.88
N ARG A 239 -0.38 -2.29 29.86
CA ARG A 239 -0.14 -1.85 28.50
C ARG A 239 0.24 -0.37 28.39
N GLN A 240 -0.31 0.50 29.24
CA GLN A 240 0.02 1.93 29.23
C GLN A 240 1.50 2.23 29.55
N LYS A 241 2.19 1.27 30.18
CA LYS A 241 3.62 1.34 30.52
C LYS A 241 4.53 0.71 29.47
N THR A 242 3.96 0.17 28.39
CA THR A 242 4.69 -0.48 27.30
C THR A 242 4.87 0.48 26.12
N PRO A 243 5.76 0.17 25.15
CA PRO A 243 5.83 0.93 23.91
C PRO A 243 4.59 0.77 23.01
N PHE A 244 3.66 -0.16 23.30
CA PHE A 244 2.46 -0.43 22.51
C PHE A 244 1.21 0.19 23.13
N ARG A 245 1.24 1.51 23.33
CA ARG A 245 0.13 2.24 23.97
C ARG A 245 -1.13 2.23 23.11
N PHE A 246 -0.97 2.34 21.80
CA PHE A 246 -2.08 2.36 20.84
C PHE A 246 -2.27 0.99 20.19
N ASN A 247 -3.49 0.73 19.70
CA ASN A 247 -3.85 -0.57 19.10
C ASN A 247 -3.08 -0.81 17.80
N GLY A 248 -2.94 0.25 16.99
CA GLY A 248 -2.17 0.23 15.74
C GLY A 248 -0.74 -0.28 15.96
N ASP A 249 -0.02 0.24 16.95
CA ASP A 249 1.39 -0.12 17.20
C ASP A 249 1.58 -1.62 17.40
N PHE A 250 0.71 -2.25 18.20
CA PHE A 250 0.81 -3.68 18.49
C PHE A 250 0.46 -4.51 17.25
N LEU A 251 -0.58 -4.13 16.50
CA LEU A 251 -0.97 -4.80 15.26
C LEU A 251 0.11 -4.70 14.18
N ILE A 252 0.75 -3.54 14.06
CA ILE A 252 1.91 -3.34 13.17
C ILE A 252 3.06 -4.26 13.60
N ALA A 253 3.33 -4.36 14.90
CA ALA A 253 4.38 -5.24 15.40
C ALA A 253 4.08 -6.73 15.18
N LEU A 254 2.81 -7.15 15.28
CA LEU A 254 2.35 -8.49 14.88
C LEU A 254 2.50 -8.73 13.37
N ALA A 255 2.24 -7.73 12.53
CA ALA A 255 2.46 -7.81 11.09
C ALA A 255 3.96 -7.89 10.73
N GLY A 256 4.83 -7.17 11.45
CA GLY A 256 6.28 -7.32 11.31
C GLY A 256 6.77 -8.71 11.73
N LEU A 257 6.22 -9.25 12.83
CA LEU A 257 6.54 -10.61 13.28
C LEU A 257 6.08 -11.68 12.28
N SER A 258 4.88 -11.54 11.68
CA SER A 258 4.43 -12.47 10.65
C SER A 258 5.30 -12.42 9.40
N SER A 259 5.78 -11.22 9.02
CA SER A 259 6.76 -11.06 7.95
C SER A 259 8.07 -11.80 8.25
N ALA A 260 8.57 -11.75 9.49
CA ALA A 260 9.74 -12.56 9.89
C ALA A 260 9.49 -14.06 9.73
N ILE A 261 8.33 -14.55 10.18
CA ILE A 261 7.95 -15.98 10.04
C ILE A 261 7.86 -16.36 8.56
N GLU A 262 7.34 -15.47 7.71
CA GLU A 262 7.27 -15.68 6.26
C GLU A 262 8.66 -15.83 5.63
N HIS A 263 9.63 -14.99 6.01
CA HIS A 263 11.01 -15.08 5.54
C HIS A 263 11.72 -16.34 6.05
N VAL A 264 11.38 -16.82 7.26
CA VAL A 264 11.86 -18.12 7.77
C VAL A 264 11.24 -19.26 6.96
N HIS A 265 9.94 -19.21 6.67
CA HIS A 265 9.22 -20.26 5.93
C HIS A 265 9.61 -20.37 4.45
N ASN A 266 10.00 -19.25 3.85
CA ASN A 266 10.40 -19.12 2.45
C ASN A 266 11.73 -18.35 2.38
N PHE A 267 12.80 -18.98 2.86
CA PHE A 267 14.13 -18.38 2.86
C PHE A 267 14.66 -18.33 1.42
N VAL A 268 14.94 -17.13 0.92
CA VAL A 268 15.51 -16.92 -0.41
C VAL A 268 16.67 -15.94 -0.32
N GLU A 269 17.88 -16.39 -0.69
CA GLU A 269 19.06 -15.54 -0.85
C GLU A 269 19.50 -15.54 -2.32
N ARG A 270 19.25 -14.40 -2.99
CA ARG A 270 19.48 -14.24 -4.42
C ARG A 270 20.96 -14.20 -4.79
N ARG A 271 21.85 -13.77 -3.89
CA ARG A 271 23.29 -13.65 -4.17
C ARG A 271 23.97 -14.99 -4.38
N ILE A 272 23.46 -16.04 -3.73
CA ILE A 272 24.00 -17.40 -3.79
C ILE A 272 23.00 -18.41 -4.34
N ASP A 273 21.93 -17.94 -4.99
CA ASP A 273 20.84 -18.76 -5.57
C ASP A 273 20.34 -19.85 -4.62
N LEU A 274 20.17 -19.48 -3.34
CA LEU A 274 19.77 -20.41 -2.29
C LEU A 274 18.29 -20.19 -1.96
N ASN A 275 17.50 -21.25 -2.12
CA ASN A 275 16.10 -21.28 -1.73
C ASN A 275 15.90 -22.43 -0.73
N LEU A 276 15.35 -22.14 0.44
CA LEU A 276 15.11 -23.10 1.49
C LEU A 276 13.69 -22.95 2.05
N ILE A 277 13.11 -24.07 2.46
CA ILE A 277 11.88 -24.09 3.25
C ILE A 277 12.27 -24.27 4.72
N GLY A 278 11.82 -23.35 5.57
CA GLY A 278 12.11 -23.36 6.99
C GLY A 278 10.89 -23.57 7.87
N CYS A 279 11.13 -24.07 9.08
CA CYS A 279 10.18 -24.07 10.20
C CYS A 279 10.92 -23.64 11.48
N HIS A 280 10.26 -22.88 12.34
CA HIS A 280 10.84 -22.47 13.63
C HIS A 280 10.70 -23.55 14.70
N HIS A 281 9.53 -24.20 14.80
CA HIS A 281 9.17 -25.28 15.74
C HIS A 281 9.08 -24.91 17.24
N ASP A 282 9.34 -23.68 17.63
CA ASP A 282 9.28 -23.23 19.04
C ASP A 282 8.77 -21.79 19.15
N LEU A 283 7.72 -21.46 18.38
CA LEU A 283 7.07 -20.16 18.46
C LEU A 283 6.28 -20.06 19.78
N ARG A 284 6.71 -19.15 20.64
CA ARG A 284 6.05 -18.85 21.91
C ARG A 284 6.45 -17.45 22.41
N PRO A 285 5.67 -16.82 23.30
CA PRO A 285 5.95 -15.46 23.77
C PRO A 285 7.33 -15.26 24.42
N LYS A 286 7.92 -16.30 25.01
CA LYS A 286 9.29 -16.23 25.58
C LYS A 286 10.41 -16.12 24.55
N ASN A 287 10.14 -16.51 23.30
CA ASN A 287 11.11 -16.51 22.20
C ASN A 287 10.86 -15.32 21.25
N ILE A 288 10.00 -14.38 21.64
CA ILE A 288 9.74 -13.13 20.93
C ILE A 288 10.20 -12.01 21.85
N LEU A 289 11.16 -11.22 21.38
CA LEU A 289 11.73 -10.10 22.12
C LEU A 289 11.03 -8.80 21.74
N VAL A 290 10.93 -7.88 22.70
CA VAL A 290 10.38 -6.54 22.47
C VAL A 290 11.54 -5.55 22.42
N SER A 291 11.71 -4.88 21.29
CA SER A 291 12.78 -3.90 21.10
C SER A 291 12.29 -2.71 20.29
N ARG A 292 12.47 -1.48 20.82
CA ARG A 292 12.14 -0.22 20.11
C ARG A 292 10.72 -0.19 19.50
N GLY A 293 9.72 -0.72 20.22
CA GLY A 293 8.34 -0.78 19.72
C GLY A 293 8.10 -1.78 18.60
N THR A 294 8.97 -2.77 18.42
CA THR A 294 8.77 -3.89 17.50
C THR A 294 8.90 -5.24 18.22
N LEU A 295 8.42 -6.29 17.56
CA LEU A 295 8.59 -7.68 17.99
C LEU A 295 9.69 -8.34 17.16
N VAL A 296 10.65 -8.98 17.82
CA VAL A 296 11.82 -9.61 17.19
C VAL A 296 11.82 -11.09 17.52
N LEU A 297 11.79 -11.93 16.49
CA LEU A 297 11.84 -13.38 16.61
C LEU A 297 13.25 -13.85 17.01
N ALA A 298 13.33 -14.67 18.05
CA ALA A 298 14.57 -15.17 18.61
C ALA A 298 14.52 -16.70 18.84
N ASP A 299 15.69 -17.28 19.15
CA ASP A 299 15.89 -18.69 19.50
C ASP A 299 15.63 -19.69 18.36
N PHE A 300 16.60 -19.80 17.46
CA PHE A 300 16.54 -20.69 16.29
C PHE A 300 17.18 -22.08 16.51
N GLY A 301 17.43 -22.48 17.78
CA GLY A 301 18.07 -23.76 18.09
C GLY A 301 17.28 -25.00 17.63
N LEU A 302 15.95 -24.87 17.55
CA LEU A 302 15.06 -25.94 17.09
C LEU A 302 14.62 -25.80 15.62
N SER A 303 15.02 -24.72 14.97
CA SER A 303 14.64 -24.45 13.58
C SER A 303 15.25 -25.47 12.63
N ARG A 304 14.55 -25.72 11.52
CA ARG A 304 14.97 -26.68 10.48
C ARG A 304 14.78 -26.03 9.12
N PHE A 305 15.82 -26.06 8.30
CA PHE A 305 15.80 -25.62 6.91
C PHE A 305 16.08 -26.79 5.97
N LYS A 306 15.33 -26.89 4.87
CA LYS A 306 15.41 -27.97 3.89
C LYS A 306 15.33 -27.42 2.47
N ALA A 307 15.74 -28.23 1.49
CA ALA A 307 15.59 -27.88 0.07
C ALA A 307 14.09 -27.81 -0.32
N PRO A 308 13.68 -26.97 -1.30
CA PRO A 308 12.27 -26.81 -1.67
C PRO A 308 11.67 -28.07 -2.31
N SER A 309 12.51 -28.95 -2.84
CA SER A 309 12.13 -30.27 -3.36
C SER A 309 11.73 -31.26 -2.27
N GLU A 310 12.06 -30.98 -1.01
CA GLU A 310 11.75 -31.82 0.13
C GLU A 310 10.42 -31.42 0.80
N SER A 311 9.78 -32.37 1.47
CA SER A 311 8.63 -32.04 2.33
C SER A 311 9.10 -31.29 3.57
N SER A 312 8.39 -30.21 3.93
CA SER A 312 8.57 -29.53 5.23
C SER A 312 8.33 -30.43 6.45
N GLY A 313 7.78 -31.64 6.26
CA GLY A 313 7.54 -32.60 7.33
C GLY A 313 8.82 -33.01 8.05
N THR A 314 8.82 -32.87 9.37
CA THR A 314 9.88 -33.38 10.26
C THR A 314 9.26 -34.04 11.48
N VAL A 315 9.83 -35.16 11.93
CA VAL A 315 9.47 -35.73 13.23
C VAL A 315 9.81 -34.70 14.31
N PHE A 316 8.82 -34.29 15.10
CA PHE A 316 9.01 -33.38 16.21
C PHE A 316 9.93 -34.06 17.23
N LYS A 317 11.10 -33.48 17.48
CA LYS A 317 12.09 -34.09 18.39
C LYS A 317 12.09 -33.43 19.76
N GLU A 318 11.88 -32.12 19.81
CA GLU A 318 12.03 -31.28 21.01
C GLU A 318 11.16 -30.02 20.86
N GLY A 319 10.69 -29.49 21.99
CA GLY A 319 9.84 -28.32 22.11
C GLY A 319 8.90 -28.47 23.31
N ALA A 320 8.70 -27.39 24.07
CA ALA A 320 7.94 -27.44 25.32
C ALA A 320 7.10 -26.16 25.45
N GLY A 321 5.79 -26.33 25.63
CA GLY A 321 4.92 -25.21 26.01
C GLY A 321 3.46 -25.35 25.62
N ASP A 322 2.70 -24.37 26.08
CA ASP A 322 1.25 -24.24 25.97
C ASP A 322 0.73 -23.88 24.55
N TYR A 323 1.63 -23.81 23.57
CA TYR A 323 1.41 -23.27 22.22
C TYR A 323 1.61 -24.31 21.11
N LEU A 324 1.87 -25.57 21.48
CA LEU A 324 2.06 -26.65 20.52
C LEU A 324 0.77 -26.94 19.74
N ALA A 325 0.93 -27.37 18.49
CA ALA A 325 -0.17 -27.79 17.65
C ALA A 325 -0.63 -29.21 18.02
N PRO A 326 -1.90 -29.57 17.74
CA PRO A 326 -2.44 -30.90 18.03
C PRO A 326 -1.63 -32.05 17.44
N GLU A 327 -0.99 -31.82 16.28
CA GLU A 327 -0.15 -32.80 15.59
C GLU A 327 1.31 -32.86 16.08
N CYS A 328 1.71 -32.10 17.10
CA CYS A 328 3.08 -32.17 17.63
C CYS A 328 3.30 -33.41 18.51
N GLU A 329 2.28 -33.77 19.30
CA GLU A 329 2.37 -34.80 20.35
C GLU A 329 1.00 -35.48 20.54
N ASP A 330 0.98 -36.81 20.55
CA ASP A 330 -0.23 -37.57 20.84
C ASP A 330 -0.48 -37.61 22.36
N LEU A 331 -1.45 -36.84 22.83
CA LEU A 331 -1.81 -36.76 24.25
C LEU A 331 -2.61 -37.96 24.76
N ASP A 332 -3.10 -38.83 23.86
CA ASP A 332 -3.82 -40.06 24.22
C ASP A 332 -2.87 -41.27 24.38
N ASP A 333 -1.62 -41.14 23.91
CA ASP A 333 -0.57 -42.11 24.20
C ASP A 333 0.08 -41.80 25.56
N ASN A 334 0.16 -42.81 26.44
CA ASN A 334 0.84 -42.71 27.73
C ASN A 334 2.35 -42.35 27.59
N ASN A 335 2.93 -42.54 26.41
CA ASN A 335 4.32 -42.20 26.09
C ASN A 335 4.48 -40.87 25.35
N PHE A 336 3.40 -40.13 25.10
CA PHE A 336 3.41 -38.85 24.38
C PHE A 336 4.18 -38.92 23.05
N GLN A 337 3.73 -39.81 22.16
CA GLN A 337 4.42 -40.04 20.90
C GLN A 337 4.53 -38.76 20.07
N LYS A 338 5.75 -38.40 19.68
CA LYS A 338 6.01 -37.23 18.83
C LYS A 338 5.70 -37.53 17.37
N LEU A 339 4.99 -36.62 16.72
CA LEU A 339 4.45 -36.79 15.38
C LEU A 339 5.16 -35.88 14.36
N VAL A 340 4.76 -35.97 13.09
CA VAL A 340 5.36 -35.20 11.99
C VAL A 340 4.75 -33.80 11.94
N VAL A 341 5.55 -32.79 12.26
CA VAL A 341 5.18 -31.37 12.20
C VAL A 341 5.60 -30.73 10.87
N ARG A 342 4.91 -29.65 10.51
CA ARG A 342 5.13 -28.89 9.26
C ARG A 342 5.05 -27.40 9.54
N ARG A 343 5.20 -26.56 8.51
CA ARG A 343 4.97 -25.11 8.58
C ARG A 343 3.60 -24.72 9.18
N SER A 344 2.57 -25.55 9.00
CA SER A 344 1.24 -25.37 9.59
C SER A 344 1.24 -25.40 11.13
N SER A 345 2.23 -26.04 11.76
CA SER A 345 2.38 -26.08 13.20
C SER A 345 2.88 -24.72 13.73
N ASP A 346 3.79 -24.04 13.02
CA ASP A 346 4.16 -22.65 13.33
C ASP A 346 2.95 -21.71 13.20
N ILE A 347 2.09 -21.92 12.19
CA ILE A 347 0.84 -21.13 12.04
C ILE A 347 -0.08 -21.30 13.25
N TRP A 348 -0.22 -22.53 13.76
CA TRP A 348 -1.00 -22.77 14.97
C TRP A 348 -0.41 -22.03 16.17
N SER A 349 0.89 -22.20 16.44
CA SER A 349 1.58 -21.55 17.56
C SER A 349 1.49 -20.02 17.47
N PHE A 350 1.59 -19.46 16.26
CA PHE A 350 1.38 -18.03 16.04
C PHE A 350 -0.07 -17.61 16.27
N GLY A 351 -1.06 -18.44 15.90
CA GLY A 351 -2.47 -18.22 16.21
C GLY A 351 -2.73 -18.17 17.72
N CYS A 352 -2.07 -19.04 18.49
CA CYS A 352 -2.10 -19.02 19.96
C CYS A 352 -1.53 -17.70 20.53
N ILE A 353 -0.41 -17.22 19.98
CA ILE A 353 0.22 -15.95 20.38
C ILE A 353 -0.71 -14.77 20.07
N ILE A 354 -1.33 -14.73 18.89
CA ILE A 354 -2.27 -13.67 18.51
C ILE A 354 -3.53 -13.72 19.40
N ALA A 355 -4.01 -14.90 19.80
CA ALA A 355 -5.14 -15.02 20.73
C ALA A 355 -4.84 -14.40 22.11
N GLU A 356 -3.65 -14.63 22.65
CA GLU A 356 -3.21 -13.98 23.90
C GLU A 356 -2.99 -12.48 23.70
N ALA A 357 -2.40 -12.07 22.57
CA ALA A 357 -2.22 -10.66 22.23
C ALA A 357 -3.57 -9.93 22.10
N ALA A 358 -4.57 -10.54 21.46
CA ALA A 358 -5.92 -9.99 21.36
C ALA A 358 -6.56 -9.87 22.75
N THR A 359 -6.42 -10.89 23.59
CA THR A 359 -6.87 -10.84 24.99
C THR A 359 -6.22 -9.69 25.74
N TYR A 360 -4.90 -9.53 25.60
CA TYR A 360 -4.13 -8.45 26.21
C TYR A 360 -4.56 -7.06 25.73
N MET A 361 -4.75 -6.89 24.41
CA MET A 361 -5.15 -5.61 23.82
C MET A 361 -6.58 -5.20 24.21
N ILE A 362 -7.51 -6.15 24.32
CA ILE A 362 -8.94 -5.90 24.57
C ILE A 362 -9.25 -5.81 26.07
N LEU A 363 -8.70 -6.72 26.88
CA LEU A 363 -9.08 -6.90 28.29
C LEU A 363 -7.93 -6.71 29.29
N GLY A 364 -6.69 -6.54 28.82
CA GLY A 364 -5.51 -6.31 29.67
C GLY A 364 -4.85 -7.56 30.25
N PRO A 365 -3.82 -7.39 31.09
CA PRO A 365 -2.95 -8.48 31.57
C PRO A 365 -3.67 -9.51 32.45
N ASP A 366 -4.60 -9.10 33.30
CA ASP A 366 -5.33 -10.01 34.19
C ASP A 366 -6.16 -11.04 33.40
N ALA A 367 -6.75 -10.60 32.28
CA ALA A 367 -7.52 -11.46 31.40
C ALA A 367 -6.65 -12.49 30.67
N VAL A 368 -5.38 -12.19 30.39
CA VAL A 368 -4.44 -13.18 29.83
C VAL A 368 -4.16 -14.29 30.84
N ALA A 369 -3.95 -13.93 32.12
CA ALA A 369 -3.78 -14.90 33.19
C ALA A 369 -5.05 -15.74 33.41
N GLU A 370 -6.22 -15.11 33.37
CA GLU A 370 -7.51 -15.80 33.44
C GLU A 370 -7.70 -16.77 32.26
N PHE A 371 -7.40 -16.33 31.04
CA PHE A 371 -7.52 -17.15 29.84
C PHE A 371 -6.65 -18.40 29.95
N LYS A 372 -5.39 -18.24 30.39
CA LYS A 372 -4.47 -19.35 30.65
C LYS A 372 -5.01 -20.32 31.70
N LYS A 373 -5.61 -19.81 32.77
CA LYS A 373 -6.24 -20.63 33.81
C LYS A 373 -7.45 -21.39 33.29
N LYS A 374 -8.34 -20.72 32.54
CA LYS A 374 -9.57 -21.30 31.98
C LYS A 374 -9.29 -22.39 30.95
N ARG A 375 -8.29 -22.20 30.08
CA ARG A 375 -7.89 -23.21 29.07
C ARG A 375 -7.11 -24.39 29.66
N SER A 376 -6.82 -24.39 30.96
CA SER A 376 -6.10 -25.49 31.61
C SER A 376 -6.98 -26.72 31.83
N PHE A 377 -6.40 -27.92 31.65
CA PHE A 377 -7.06 -29.19 31.91
C PHE A 377 -6.05 -30.25 32.38
N THR A 378 -6.54 -31.37 32.90
CA THR A 378 -5.71 -32.51 33.33
C THR A 378 -5.99 -33.72 32.44
N LYS A 379 -4.94 -34.37 31.95
CA LYS A 379 -5.01 -35.61 31.15
C LYS A 379 -3.84 -36.53 31.56
N HIS A 380 -4.11 -37.81 31.82
CA HIS A 380 -3.11 -38.80 32.28
C HIS A 380 -2.18 -38.35 33.43
N GLN A 381 -2.72 -37.66 34.44
CA GLN A 381 -2.01 -37.09 35.61
C GLN A 381 -1.16 -35.83 35.34
N TRP A 382 -1.10 -35.37 34.08
CA TRP A 382 -0.40 -34.14 33.70
C TRP A 382 -1.40 -32.99 33.56
N ARG A 383 -1.02 -31.82 34.06
CA ARG A 383 -1.77 -30.58 33.89
C ARG A 383 -1.25 -29.83 32.69
N PHE A 384 -2.12 -29.58 31.72
CA PHE A 384 -1.84 -28.83 30.51
C PHE A 384 -2.56 -27.50 30.53
N SER A 385 -2.01 -26.52 29.82
CA SER A 385 -2.71 -25.28 29.45
C SER A 385 -2.64 -25.10 27.95
N LEU A 386 -3.15 -26.07 27.19
CA LEU A 386 -3.07 -26.10 25.73
C LEU A 386 -4.32 -25.47 25.08
N PHE A 387 -4.17 -25.03 23.83
CA PHE A 387 -5.29 -24.53 23.01
C PHE A 387 -6.17 -25.65 22.42
N HIS A 388 -5.78 -26.91 22.63
CA HIS A 388 -6.50 -28.13 22.24
C HIS A 388 -6.41 -29.16 23.38
N ARG A 389 -7.19 -30.25 23.30
CA ARG A 389 -7.20 -31.34 24.28
C ARG A 389 -6.56 -32.65 23.79
N GLY A 390 -6.25 -32.71 22.50
CA GLY A 390 -5.61 -33.85 21.85
C GLY A 390 -5.77 -33.79 20.34
N LEU A 391 -5.36 -34.86 19.66
CA LEU A 391 -5.54 -34.99 18.21
C LEU A 391 -7.04 -34.92 17.88
N ARG A 392 -7.44 -33.92 17.08
CA ARG A 392 -8.83 -33.67 16.67
C ARG A 392 -9.79 -33.32 17.83
N GLU A 393 -9.28 -33.01 19.02
CA GLU A 393 -10.08 -32.67 20.20
C GLU A 393 -9.93 -31.17 20.53
N PRO A 394 -10.88 -30.30 20.12
CA PRO A 394 -10.86 -28.88 20.47
C PRO A 394 -11.00 -28.61 21.96
N ASN A 395 -10.38 -27.52 22.41
CA ASN A 395 -10.62 -27.00 23.74
C ASN A 395 -11.76 -25.97 23.65
N GLU A 396 -12.99 -26.38 23.96
CA GLU A 396 -14.17 -25.50 23.80
C GLU A 396 -14.06 -24.20 24.59
N THR A 397 -13.34 -24.20 25.72
CA THR A 397 -13.07 -22.98 26.48
C THR A 397 -12.30 -21.92 25.69
N VAL A 398 -11.47 -22.33 24.73
CA VAL A 398 -10.81 -21.40 23.79
C VAL A 398 -11.82 -20.82 22.82
N ASN A 399 -12.69 -21.65 22.24
CA ASN A 399 -13.73 -21.19 21.31
C ASN A 399 -14.68 -20.19 21.99
N ASP A 400 -15.11 -20.51 23.21
CA ASP A 400 -15.98 -19.66 24.02
C ASP A 400 -15.31 -18.32 24.34
N TRP A 401 -14.03 -18.34 24.73
CA TRP A 401 -13.26 -17.13 25.02
C TRP A 401 -13.11 -16.23 23.79
N LEU A 402 -12.79 -16.80 22.63
CA LEU A 402 -12.68 -16.05 21.38
C LEU A 402 -14.04 -15.43 20.99
N SER A 403 -15.16 -16.16 21.19
CA SER A 403 -16.51 -15.63 20.95
C SER A 403 -16.85 -14.48 21.91
N GLU A 404 -16.43 -14.57 23.17
CA GLU A 404 -16.60 -13.48 24.15
C GLU A 404 -15.81 -12.22 23.74
N LEU A 405 -14.58 -12.39 23.27
CA LEU A 405 -13.77 -11.29 22.74
C LEU A 405 -14.41 -10.65 21.50
N GLU A 406 -14.91 -11.47 20.56
CA GLU A 406 -15.59 -10.98 19.34
C GLU A 406 -16.76 -10.06 19.68
N ASN A 407 -17.60 -10.46 20.65
CA ASN A 407 -18.76 -9.69 21.10
C ASN A 407 -18.40 -8.36 21.76
N LYS A 408 -17.21 -8.25 22.36
CA LYS A 408 -16.74 -7.07 23.10
C LYS A 408 -15.85 -6.15 22.26
N SER A 409 -15.66 -6.43 20.97
CA SER A 409 -14.57 -5.84 20.19
C SER A 409 -15.01 -5.09 18.94
N SER A 410 -14.15 -4.17 18.48
CA SER A 410 -14.36 -3.43 17.23
C SER A 410 -14.34 -4.37 16.01
N ARG A 411 -14.76 -3.86 14.85
CA ARG A 411 -14.72 -4.64 13.60
C ARG A 411 -13.32 -5.16 13.28
N THR A 412 -12.28 -4.37 13.53
CA THR A 412 -10.88 -4.76 13.31
C THR A 412 -10.49 -5.97 14.15
N TYR A 413 -10.82 -5.96 15.44
CA TYR A 413 -10.53 -7.08 16.32
C TYR A 413 -11.33 -8.34 15.95
N ARG A 414 -12.57 -8.20 15.48
CA ARG A 414 -13.31 -9.32 14.90
C ARG A 414 -12.59 -9.93 13.71
N MET A 415 -12.04 -9.11 12.80
CA MET A 415 -11.21 -9.61 11.68
C MET A 415 -9.94 -10.33 12.16
N LEU A 416 -9.29 -9.83 13.23
CA LEU A 416 -8.14 -10.48 13.84
C LEU A 416 -8.53 -11.85 14.45
N LEU A 417 -9.65 -11.92 15.17
CA LEU A 417 -10.14 -13.14 15.81
C LEU A 417 -10.62 -14.17 14.78
N GLU A 418 -11.24 -13.74 13.68
CA GLU A 418 -11.54 -14.62 12.54
C GLU A 418 -10.28 -15.23 11.91
N LEU A 419 -9.19 -14.46 11.82
CA LEU A 419 -7.90 -14.96 11.37
C LEU A 419 -7.34 -15.99 12.38
N VAL A 420 -7.39 -15.68 13.68
CA VAL A 420 -6.99 -16.60 14.76
C VAL A 420 -7.74 -17.94 14.64
N ARG A 421 -9.06 -17.94 14.44
CA ARG A 421 -9.84 -19.18 14.29
C ARG A 421 -9.38 -20.03 13.11
N ARG A 422 -9.03 -19.41 11.98
CA ARG A 422 -8.49 -20.13 10.81
C ARG A 422 -7.11 -20.72 11.09
N MET A 423 -6.27 -20.00 11.85
CA MET A 423 -4.95 -20.46 12.27
C MET A 423 -5.02 -21.60 13.29
N LEU A 424 -6.03 -21.56 14.18
CA LEU A 424 -6.32 -22.59 15.19
C LEU A 424 -7.23 -23.72 14.65
N SER A 425 -7.21 -23.98 13.34
CA SER A 425 -7.94 -25.11 12.77
C SER A 425 -7.30 -26.45 13.17
N MET A 426 -8.12 -27.40 13.62
CA MET A 426 -7.67 -28.76 13.93
C MET A 426 -7.13 -29.51 12.71
N ASP A 427 -7.62 -29.16 11.52
CA ASP A 427 -7.12 -29.70 10.26
C ASP A 427 -5.95 -28.84 9.77
N GLU A 428 -4.73 -29.40 9.80
CA GLU A 428 -3.50 -28.77 9.33
C GLU A 428 -3.64 -28.15 7.93
N LYS A 429 -4.40 -28.80 7.03
CA LYS A 429 -4.54 -28.37 5.64
C LYS A 429 -5.46 -27.16 5.47
N LYS A 430 -6.32 -26.89 6.46
CA LYS A 430 -7.24 -25.74 6.45
C LYS A 430 -6.60 -24.48 7.03
N ARG A 431 -5.45 -24.60 7.70
CA ARG A 431 -4.72 -23.44 8.24
C ARG A 431 -4.17 -22.61 7.07
N PRO A 432 -4.27 -21.26 7.14
CA PRO A 432 -3.76 -20.38 6.09
C PRO A 432 -2.23 -20.48 6.02
N LYS A 433 -1.67 -20.21 4.84
CA LYS A 433 -0.20 -20.04 4.71
C LYS A 433 0.23 -18.74 5.38
N VAL A 434 1.47 -18.68 5.86
CA VAL A 434 2.00 -17.46 6.50
C VAL A 434 1.87 -16.22 5.61
N LYS A 435 2.08 -16.31 4.29
CA LYS A 435 1.85 -15.19 3.34
C LYS A 435 0.44 -14.61 3.44
N GLU A 436 -0.58 -15.46 3.57
CA GLU A 436 -1.97 -15.02 3.74
C GLU A 436 -2.20 -14.40 5.13
N VAL A 437 -1.54 -14.93 6.16
CA VAL A 437 -1.56 -14.38 7.52
C VAL A 437 -0.91 -12.99 7.54
N THR A 438 0.25 -12.82 6.91
CA THR A 438 0.97 -11.54 6.78
C THR A 438 0.10 -10.50 6.11
N ALA A 439 -0.45 -10.80 4.92
CA ALA A 439 -1.28 -9.87 4.17
C ALA A 439 -2.52 -9.42 4.98
N ARG A 440 -3.14 -10.33 5.73
CA ARG A 440 -4.30 -10.00 6.57
C ARG A 440 -3.94 -9.16 7.78
N LEU A 441 -2.84 -9.49 8.48
CA LEU A 441 -2.37 -8.69 9.60
C LEU A 441 -1.97 -7.28 9.16
N GLN A 442 -1.31 -7.15 8.00
CA GLN A 442 -0.99 -5.86 7.39
C GLN A 442 -2.25 -5.05 7.08
N PHE A 443 -3.27 -5.67 6.47
CA PHE A 443 -4.55 -4.99 6.21
C PHE A 443 -5.25 -4.54 7.51
N ILE A 444 -5.28 -5.41 8.53
CA ILE A 444 -5.88 -5.12 9.84
C ILE A 444 -5.14 -3.95 10.52
N ALA A 445 -3.80 -3.96 10.50
CA ALA A 445 -2.97 -2.91 11.06
C ALA A 445 -3.18 -1.57 10.36
N GLN A 446 -3.17 -1.55 9.02
CA GLN A 446 -3.44 -0.34 8.23
C GLN A 446 -4.84 0.21 8.51
N ARG A 447 -5.85 -0.66 8.63
CA ARG A 447 -7.23 -0.24 8.88
C ARG A 447 -7.37 0.55 10.19
N GLU A 448 -6.66 0.19 11.24
CA GLU A 448 -6.66 0.96 12.49
C GLU A 448 -6.02 2.34 12.31
N VAL A 449 -4.87 2.42 11.64
CA VAL A 449 -4.24 3.72 11.38
C VAL A 449 -5.12 4.60 10.49
N VAL A 450 -5.80 4.01 9.50
CA VAL A 450 -6.77 4.71 8.64
C VAL A 450 -7.97 5.22 9.43
N HIS A 451 -8.44 4.47 10.43
CA HIS A 451 -9.51 4.92 11.31
C HIS A 451 -9.09 6.16 12.11
N ASP A 452 -7.87 6.19 12.66
CA ASP A 452 -7.34 7.36 13.36
C ASP A 452 -7.24 8.59 12.44
N VAL A 453 -6.84 8.37 11.18
CA VAL A 453 -6.80 9.45 10.16
C VAL A 453 -8.21 9.95 9.83
N ASP A 454 -9.21 9.06 9.74
CA ASP A 454 -10.60 9.44 9.50
C ASP A 454 -11.17 10.32 10.61
N GLU A 455 -10.93 9.96 11.87
CA GLU A 455 -11.34 10.79 13.02
C GLU A 455 -10.73 12.18 12.96
N LEU A 456 -9.44 12.29 12.64
CA LEU A 456 -8.76 13.57 12.49
C LEU A 456 -9.30 14.40 11.32
N PHE A 457 -9.63 13.79 10.19
CA PHE A 457 -10.30 14.50 9.09
C PHE A 457 -11.66 15.07 9.53
N VAL A 458 -12.45 14.31 10.29
CA VAL A 458 -13.74 14.78 10.84
C VAL A 458 -13.52 15.96 11.78
N GLU A 459 -12.52 15.91 12.66
CA GLU A 459 -12.16 17.04 13.54
C GLU A 459 -11.77 18.29 12.75
N VAL A 460 -10.90 18.16 11.73
CA VAL A 460 -10.45 19.27 10.89
C VAL A 460 -11.64 19.89 10.12
N LEU A 461 -12.55 19.08 9.60
CA LEU A 461 -13.71 19.57 8.85
C LEU A 461 -14.81 20.17 9.74
N THR A 462 -14.90 19.73 11.00
CA THR A 462 -15.82 20.33 11.97
C THR A 462 -15.28 21.68 12.47
N SER A 463 -13.96 21.82 12.56
CA SER A 463 -13.28 23.03 13.04
C SER A 463 -12.90 24.03 11.95
N SER A 464 -12.93 23.63 10.67
CA SER A 464 -12.56 24.47 9.53
C SER A 464 -13.51 24.29 8.35
N ASP A 465 -13.89 25.40 7.72
CA ASP A 465 -14.77 25.41 6.55
C ASP A 465 -13.99 25.20 5.23
N SER A 466 -12.76 24.67 5.31
CA SER A 466 -11.77 24.62 4.22
C SER A 466 -12.18 23.68 3.07
N LEU A 467 -12.21 24.23 1.85
CA LEU A 467 -12.45 23.46 0.63
C LEU A 467 -11.33 22.44 0.35
N ASP A 468 -10.06 22.82 0.58
CA ASP A 468 -8.92 21.92 0.37
C ASP A 468 -8.98 20.71 1.30
N ALA A 469 -9.34 20.93 2.57
CA ALA A 469 -9.47 19.84 3.56
C ALA A 469 -10.52 18.81 3.10
N LEU A 470 -11.64 19.29 2.56
CA LEU A 470 -12.74 18.45 2.11
C LEU A 470 -12.36 17.67 0.84
N ILE A 471 -11.63 18.29 -0.08
CA ILE A 471 -11.11 17.61 -1.28
C ILE A 471 -10.14 16.51 -0.87
N GLU A 472 -9.18 16.81 0.00
CA GLU A 472 -8.20 15.83 0.46
C GLU A 472 -8.85 14.69 1.26
N GLN A 473 -9.91 14.95 2.03
CA GLN A 473 -10.73 13.89 2.63
C GLN A 473 -11.37 13.01 1.56
N LYS A 474 -11.97 13.59 0.50
CA LYS A 474 -12.62 12.82 -0.58
C LYS A 474 -11.62 12.00 -1.38
N ARG A 475 -10.40 12.51 -1.59
CA ARG A 475 -9.29 11.76 -2.20
C ARG A 475 -8.87 10.58 -1.32
N PHE A 476 -8.76 10.81 -0.01
CA PHE A 476 -8.46 9.76 0.96
C PHE A 476 -9.58 8.70 1.01
N GLU A 477 -10.86 9.09 0.99
CA GLU A 477 -12.00 8.18 0.84
C GLU A 477 -11.92 7.34 -0.43
N ALA A 478 -11.57 7.96 -1.56
CA ALA A 478 -11.40 7.25 -2.81
C ALA A 478 -10.25 6.23 -2.78
N TRP A 479 -9.16 6.55 -2.10
CA TRP A 479 -8.09 5.60 -1.83
C TRP A 479 -8.60 4.43 -0.97
N LYS A 480 -9.31 4.71 0.15
CA LYS A 480 -9.93 3.68 1.01
C LYS A 480 -10.89 2.76 0.23
N TYR A 481 -11.66 3.32 -0.70
CA TYR A 481 -12.55 2.54 -1.56
C TYR A 481 -11.76 1.58 -2.46
N ALA A 482 -10.69 2.08 -3.07
CA ALA A 482 -9.86 1.28 -3.96
C ALA A 482 -9.31 0.06 -3.22
N VAL A 483 -8.73 0.27 -2.04
CA VAL A 483 -8.13 -0.78 -1.19
C VAL A 483 -9.16 -1.66 -0.44
N GLY A 484 -10.46 -1.42 -0.62
CA GLY A 484 -11.52 -2.25 -0.02
C GLY A 484 -11.76 -2.00 1.47
N MET A 485 -11.41 -0.82 1.98
CA MET A 485 -11.59 -0.45 3.38
C MET A 485 -12.97 0.18 3.67
N LEU A 486 -13.67 0.69 2.64
CA LEU A 486 -14.99 1.33 2.77
C LEU A 486 -16.19 0.35 2.77
N ASP A 487 -16.07 -0.85 2.20
CA ASP A 487 -17.21 -1.77 2.08
C ASP A 487 -17.65 -2.31 3.45
N GLN A 488 -18.95 -2.17 3.74
CA GLN A 488 -19.53 -2.50 5.05
C GLN A 488 -19.79 -4.00 5.27
N GLU A 489 -19.76 -4.86 4.24
CA GLU A 489 -20.28 -6.24 4.36
C GLU A 489 -19.34 -7.40 4.00
N GLY A 490 -18.06 -7.18 3.66
CA GLY A 490 -17.15 -8.30 3.36
C GLY A 490 -15.71 -8.09 3.84
N VAL A 491 -15.11 -9.12 4.42
CA VAL A 491 -13.64 -9.27 4.42
C VAL A 491 -13.23 -9.47 2.97
N PRO A 492 -12.25 -8.74 2.42
CA PRO A 492 -11.80 -8.96 1.04
C PRO A 492 -11.48 -10.45 0.84
N ASP A 493 -12.05 -11.05 -0.20
CA ASP A 493 -11.75 -12.44 -0.50
C ASP A 493 -10.32 -12.52 -1.05
N PHE A 494 -9.37 -12.86 -0.18
CA PHE A 494 -7.94 -12.97 -0.51
C PHE A 494 -7.62 -14.19 -1.41
N HIS A 495 -8.62 -14.93 -1.90
CA HIS A 495 -8.44 -16.15 -2.69
C HIS A 495 -8.02 -15.94 -4.16
N GLY A 496 -7.77 -14.70 -4.59
CA GLY A 496 -7.26 -14.44 -5.93
C GLY A 496 -6.54 -13.11 -6.04
N ASP A 497 -5.20 -13.18 -6.02
CA ASP A 497 -4.23 -12.14 -6.39
C ASP A 497 -4.13 -10.94 -5.42
N PRO A 498 -3.26 -11.00 -4.38
CA PRO A 498 -2.98 -9.85 -3.55
C PRO A 498 -2.00 -8.94 -4.30
N GLY A 499 -2.50 -7.84 -4.88
CA GLY A 499 -1.69 -6.72 -5.40
C GLY A 499 -0.85 -5.98 -4.34
N TRP A 500 -0.58 -6.61 -3.20
CA TRP A 500 0.19 -6.12 -2.06
C TRP A 500 1.54 -6.86 -1.94
N GLU A 501 2.06 -7.34 -3.07
CA GLU A 501 3.37 -7.97 -3.13
C GLU A 501 4.47 -6.92 -2.96
N GLN A 502 4.82 -6.63 -1.70
CA GLN A 502 6.18 -6.39 -1.19
C GLN A 502 6.06 -5.73 0.20
N ALA A 503 6.81 -6.24 1.18
CA ALA A 503 6.92 -5.63 2.52
C ALA A 503 7.25 -4.11 2.46
N SER A 504 7.95 -3.67 1.41
CA SER A 504 8.26 -2.25 1.17
C SER A 504 7.04 -1.37 0.91
N VAL A 505 5.96 -1.91 0.33
CA VAL A 505 4.73 -1.14 0.05
C VAL A 505 3.94 -0.91 1.34
N PHE A 506 3.86 -1.93 2.20
CA PHE A 506 3.20 -1.82 3.51
C PHE A 506 3.82 -0.72 4.37
N ASP A 507 5.16 -0.73 4.52
CA ASP A 507 5.87 0.27 5.30
C ASP A 507 5.75 1.67 4.69
N SER A 508 5.78 1.77 3.36
CA SER A 508 5.60 3.05 2.64
C SER A 508 4.20 3.63 2.83
N ILE A 509 3.16 2.79 2.88
CA ILE A 509 1.78 3.22 3.15
C ILE A 509 1.66 3.69 4.59
N LEU A 510 2.19 2.94 5.56
CA LEU A 510 2.17 3.35 6.96
C LEU A 510 2.91 4.68 7.18
N ASP A 511 4.08 4.85 6.58
CA ASP A 511 4.83 6.12 6.58
C ASP A 511 3.97 7.29 6.08
N CYS A 512 3.27 7.10 4.94
CA CYS A 512 2.36 8.12 4.43
C CYS A 512 1.21 8.41 5.39
N LEU A 513 0.58 7.37 5.95
CA LEU A 513 -0.54 7.52 6.88
C LEU A 513 -0.12 8.24 8.17
N PHE A 514 1.02 7.91 8.75
CA PHE A 514 1.55 8.60 9.93
C PHE A 514 1.88 10.06 9.62
N GLN A 515 2.47 10.36 8.47
CA GLN A 515 2.71 11.75 8.05
C GLN A 515 1.39 12.52 7.87
N ILE A 516 0.36 11.90 7.27
CA ILE A 516 -0.97 12.50 7.15
C ILE A 516 -1.55 12.78 8.55
N GLN A 517 -1.44 11.82 9.47
CA GLN A 517 -1.91 11.94 10.84
C GLN A 517 -1.25 13.14 11.56
N GLU A 518 0.07 13.26 11.47
CA GLU A 518 0.84 14.36 12.08
C GLU A 518 0.46 15.72 11.48
N HIS A 519 0.28 15.79 10.15
CA HIS A 519 -0.18 17.01 9.50
C HIS A 519 -1.60 17.40 9.93
N LEU A 520 -2.55 16.45 9.99
CA LEU A 520 -3.91 16.74 10.44
C LEU A 520 -3.97 17.20 11.91
N LYS A 521 -3.19 16.57 12.80
CA LYS A 521 -3.04 17.03 14.19
C LYS A 521 -2.47 18.46 14.25
N SER A 522 -1.45 18.76 13.45
CA SER A 522 -0.89 20.10 13.36
C SER A 522 -1.92 21.13 12.89
N ILE A 523 -2.79 20.75 11.95
CA ILE A 523 -3.86 21.62 11.43
C ILE A 523 -4.93 21.88 12.50
N SER A 524 -5.37 20.83 13.20
CA SER A 524 -6.37 20.93 14.28
C SER A 524 -5.90 21.86 15.43
N SER A 525 -4.60 21.90 15.70
CA SER A 525 -4.02 22.74 16.76
C SER A 525 -3.80 24.22 16.41
N GLN A 526 -3.79 24.60 15.12
CA GLN A 526 -3.51 25.97 14.68
C GLN A 526 -4.81 26.78 14.50
N LYS A 527 -5.01 27.83 15.31
CA LYS A 527 -6.14 28.77 15.13
C LYS A 527 -6.03 29.50 13.78
N GLN A 528 -7.03 29.26 12.94
CA GLN A 528 -7.28 29.80 11.60
C GLN A 528 -6.65 31.18 11.32
N ASN A 529 -5.67 31.28 10.41
CA ASN A 529 -5.45 32.53 9.66
C ASN A 529 -4.56 32.50 8.39
N THR A 530 -4.22 31.34 7.80
CA THR A 530 -3.50 31.33 6.51
C THR A 530 -4.07 30.30 5.53
N ARG A 531 -4.57 30.82 4.40
CA ARG A 531 -5.29 30.10 3.34
C ARG A 531 -4.34 29.35 2.40
N HIS A 532 -4.76 28.16 1.96
CA HIS A 532 -4.22 27.28 0.91
C HIS A 532 -2.86 26.58 1.12
N PHE A 533 -1.83 27.19 1.71
CA PHE A 533 -0.52 26.53 1.82
C PHE A 533 -0.43 25.42 2.88
N ILE A 534 -1.39 25.36 3.79
CA ILE A 534 -1.41 24.39 4.91
C ILE A 534 -1.71 22.96 4.41
N PHE A 535 -2.46 22.80 3.32
CA PHE A 535 -2.92 21.50 2.82
C PHE A 535 -2.04 20.92 1.70
N LEU A 536 -1.05 21.67 1.19
CA LEU A 536 -0.12 21.18 0.16
C LEU A 536 0.64 19.90 0.57
N PRO A 537 1.13 19.76 1.83
CA PRO A 537 1.73 18.51 2.28
C PRO A 537 0.74 17.33 2.25
N LEU A 538 -0.52 17.56 2.67
CA LEU A 538 -1.57 16.52 2.62
C LEU A 538 -1.86 16.08 1.18
N SER A 539 -1.91 17.04 0.25
CA SER A 539 -2.12 16.74 -1.17
C SER A 539 -1.03 15.83 -1.74
N ARG A 540 0.24 16.13 -1.45
CA ARG A 540 1.39 15.29 -1.87
C ARG A 540 1.37 13.91 -1.22
N LEU A 541 0.91 13.80 0.02
CA LEU A 541 0.81 12.51 0.71
C LEU A 541 -0.33 11.66 0.12
N ASN A 542 -1.46 12.28 -0.22
CA ASN A 542 -2.55 11.61 -0.93
C ASN A 542 -2.14 11.20 -2.36
N ASP A 543 -1.35 12.01 -3.08
CA ASP A 543 -0.74 11.63 -4.35
C ASP A 543 0.11 10.37 -4.19
N ARG A 544 1.02 10.38 -3.20
CA ARG A 544 1.91 9.25 -2.90
C ARG A 544 1.13 8.00 -2.51
N LEU A 545 0.06 8.11 -1.72
CA LEU A 545 -0.83 6.98 -1.43
C LEU A 545 -1.47 6.39 -2.69
N GLY A 546 -1.85 7.24 -3.65
CA GLY A 546 -2.36 6.82 -4.95
C GLY A 546 -1.30 6.15 -5.82
N GLU A 547 -0.07 6.67 -5.84
CA GLU A 547 1.06 6.11 -6.59
C GLU A 547 1.47 4.72 -6.10
N LEU A 548 1.28 4.43 -4.81
CA LEU A 548 1.54 3.11 -4.21
C LEU A 548 0.51 2.04 -4.61
N LEU A 549 -0.61 2.43 -5.23
CA LEU A 549 -1.60 1.49 -5.78
C LEU A 549 -1.18 0.98 -7.16
N ASP A 550 -1.54 -0.27 -7.48
CA ASP A 550 -1.43 -0.77 -8.85
C ASP A 550 -2.36 -0.03 -9.83
N GLY A 551 -2.12 -0.15 -11.13
CA GLY A 551 -2.88 0.61 -12.15
C GLY A 551 -4.39 0.34 -12.14
N ARG A 552 -4.84 -0.84 -11.69
CA ARG A 552 -6.25 -1.17 -11.57
C ARG A 552 -6.88 -0.47 -10.37
N LEU A 553 -6.20 -0.48 -9.23
CA LEU A 553 -6.62 0.19 -8.00
C LEU A 553 -6.55 1.71 -8.11
N GLN A 554 -5.56 2.26 -8.82
CA GLN A 554 -5.49 3.68 -9.17
C GLN A 554 -6.74 4.13 -9.93
N GLU A 555 -7.13 3.38 -10.98
CA GLU A 555 -8.33 3.71 -11.74
C GLU A 555 -9.58 3.59 -10.88
N LYS A 556 -9.71 2.52 -10.09
CA LYS A 556 -10.82 2.34 -9.13
C LYS A 556 -10.92 3.53 -8.16
N SER A 557 -9.79 4.05 -7.69
CA SER A 557 -9.73 5.23 -6.83
C SER A 557 -10.21 6.49 -7.57
N ARG A 558 -9.65 6.79 -8.76
CA ARG A 558 -10.03 7.97 -9.56
C ARG A 558 -11.52 7.97 -9.92
N THR A 559 -12.04 6.83 -10.34
CA THR A 559 -13.46 6.62 -10.66
C THR A 559 -14.34 6.89 -9.44
N TYR A 560 -13.98 6.35 -8.26
CA TYR A 560 -14.73 6.64 -7.03
C TYR A 560 -14.69 8.11 -6.64
N PHE A 561 -13.52 8.75 -6.72
CA PHE A 561 -13.35 10.17 -6.43
C PHE A 561 -14.23 11.04 -7.33
N ARG A 562 -14.22 10.77 -8.64
CA ARG A 562 -15.07 11.46 -9.61
C ARG A 562 -16.56 11.31 -9.28
N ALA A 563 -16.99 10.10 -8.92
CA ALA A 563 -18.40 9.85 -8.58
C ALA A 563 -18.80 10.42 -7.21
N SER A 564 -17.90 10.50 -6.23
CA SER A 564 -18.21 10.94 -4.86
C SER A 564 -18.31 12.46 -4.70
N ILE A 565 -17.55 13.23 -5.48
CA ILE A 565 -17.58 14.69 -5.45
C ILE A 565 -18.97 15.23 -5.84
N PHE A 566 -19.62 14.58 -6.81
CA PHE A 566 -20.85 15.06 -7.46
C PHE A 566 -22.10 14.28 -7.02
N GLN A 567 -22.29 13.93 -5.74
CA GLN A 567 -23.56 13.36 -5.25
C GLN A 567 -24.56 14.45 -4.79
N SER A 568 -25.85 14.12 -4.72
CA SER A 568 -26.91 14.98 -4.18
C SER A 568 -26.74 15.13 -2.65
N GLY A 569 -26.74 16.36 -2.14
CA GLY A 569 -26.43 16.69 -0.73
C GLY A 569 -25.16 17.52 -0.51
N ASN A 570 -24.31 17.68 -1.55
CA ASN A 570 -23.08 18.47 -1.50
C ASN A 570 -23.27 19.95 -1.95
N GLU A 571 -24.46 20.55 -1.77
CA GLU A 571 -24.72 21.92 -2.24
C GLU A 571 -23.78 22.96 -1.61
N GLY A 572 -23.43 22.78 -0.33
CA GLY A 572 -22.46 23.63 0.36
C GLY A 572 -21.04 23.52 -0.20
N PHE A 573 -20.63 22.35 -0.70
CA PHE A 573 -19.33 22.15 -1.36
C PHE A 573 -19.27 22.85 -2.72
N LEU A 574 -20.33 22.72 -3.52
CA LEU A 574 -20.45 23.36 -4.82
C LEU A 574 -20.42 24.90 -4.71
N LYS A 575 -21.07 25.46 -3.69
CA LYS A 575 -21.05 26.90 -3.39
C LYS A 575 -19.64 27.41 -3.04
N LYS A 576 -18.88 26.65 -2.22
CA LYS A 576 -17.50 27.00 -1.85
C LYS A 576 -16.53 27.02 -3.03
N ILE A 577 -16.68 26.10 -3.98
CA ILE A 577 -15.86 26.09 -5.22
C ILE A 577 -16.10 27.36 -6.04
N GLN A 578 -17.33 27.86 -6.08
CA GLN A 578 -17.69 29.07 -6.81
C GLN A 578 -17.13 30.35 -6.16
N ASP A 579 -17.15 30.43 -4.83
CA ASP A 579 -16.63 31.58 -4.09
C ASP A 579 -15.09 31.68 -4.17
N ASP A 580 -14.41 30.56 -4.44
CA ASP A 580 -12.97 30.50 -4.72
C ASP A 580 -12.63 30.93 -6.17
N ARG A 581 -12.99 32.16 -6.54
CA ARG A 581 -12.69 32.74 -7.86
C ARG A 581 -11.19 33.04 -8.10
N LYS A 582 -10.31 32.79 -7.12
CA LYS A 582 -8.86 33.11 -7.20
C LYS A 582 -7.92 31.89 -7.09
N GLY A 583 -8.39 30.70 -6.72
CA GLY A 583 -7.54 29.61 -6.23
C GLY A 583 -6.79 28.81 -7.31
N LEU A 584 -5.46 28.95 -7.34
CA LEU A 584 -4.47 28.23 -8.16
C LEU A 584 -4.33 26.71 -7.86
N SER A 585 -5.28 26.03 -7.19
CA SER A 585 -5.02 24.71 -6.58
C SER A 585 -5.90 23.52 -7.00
N LEU A 586 -7.02 23.68 -7.71
CA LEU A 586 -7.83 22.54 -8.22
C LEU A 586 -7.59 22.29 -9.70
N ASP A 587 -7.55 21.01 -10.07
CA ASP A 587 -7.65 20.52 -11.44
C ASP A 587 -8.84 21.19 -12.17
N LYS A 588 -8.58 21.67 -13.39
CA LYS A 588 -9.56 22.38 -14.23
C LYS A 588 -10.81 21.52 -14.42
N GLU A 589 -10.63 20.21 -14.54
CA GLU A 589 -11.70 19.21 -14.71
C GLU A 589 -12.69 19.20 -13.53
N ILE A 590 -12.19 19.18 -12.28
CA ILE A 590 -13.01 19.10 -11.06
C ILE A 590 -13.82 20.38 -10.88
N ARG A 591 -13.19 21.53 -11.09
CA ARG A 591 -13.80 22.85 -10.89
C ARG A 591 -14.91 23.12 -11.90
N MET A 592 -14.67 22.72 -13.15
CA MET A 592 -15.61 22.81 -14.25
C MET A 592 -16.85 21.96 -13.99
N ARG A 593 -16.67 20.69 -13.58
CA ARG A 593 -17.79 19.79 -13.24
C ARG A 593 -18.58 20.24 -12.02
N ALA A 594 -17.91 20.80 -11.00
CA ALA A 594 -18.58 21.38 -9.84
C ALA A 594 -19.41 22.61 -10.23
N THR A 595 -18.87 23.46 -11.10
CA THR A 595 -19.58 24.63 -11.61
C THR A 595 -20.82 24.20 -12.41
N LEU A 596 -20.67 23.24 -13.31
CA LEU A 596 -21.78 22.69 -14.11
C LEU A 596 -22.88 22.06 -13.24
N LYS A 597 -22.51 21.27 -12.23
CA LYS A 597 -23.48 20.69 -11.29
C LYS A 597 -24.18 21.75 -10.44
N HIS A 598 -23.46 22.78 -10.01
CA HIS A 598 -24.04 23.90 -9.27
C HIS A 598 -25.01 24.72 -10.12
N MET A 599 -24.64 25.02 -11.37
CA MET A 599 -25.49 25.75 -12.32
C MET A 599 -26.79 25.00 -12.60
N THR A 600 -26.74 23.67 -12.66
CA THR A 600 -27.92 22.81 -12.79
C THR A 600 -28.88 23.00 -11.59
N GLY A 601 -28.35 23.01 -10.37
CA GLY A 601 -29.14 23.28 -9.16
C GLY A 601 -29.65 24.73 -9.08
N LEU A 602 -28.84 25.71 -9.48
CA LEU A 602 -29.21 27.14 -9.49
C LEU A 602 -30.26 27.48 -10.56
N ALA A 603 -30.17 26.88 -11.75
CA ALA A 603 -31.13 27.04 -12.83
C ALA A 603 -32.52 26.48 -12.44
N MET A 604 -32.56 25.54 -11.49
CA MET A 604 -33.80 25.03 -10.90
C MET A 604 -34.28 25.88 -9.70
N GLN A 605 -33.45 26.75 -9.11
CA GLN A 605 -33.77 27.56 -7.92
C GLN A 605 -34.17 29.02 -8.22
N HIS A 606 -33.86 29.58 -9.40
CA HIS A 606 -34.20 30.98 -9.75
C HIS A 606 -35.58 31.08 -10.42
N TYR A 607 -36.61 31.43 -9.65
CA TYR A 607 -38.02 31.47 -10.06
C TYR A 607 -38.57 32.87 -10.43
N GLU A 608 -37.76 33.92 -10.58
CA GLU A 608 -38.28 35.30 -10.75
C GLU A 608 -37.47 36.22 -11.68
N MET A 609 -36.94 35.74 -12.81
CA MET A 609 -36.25 36.61 -13.79
C MET A 609 -36.93 36.57 -15.17
N ASP A 610 -37.46 37.71 -15.61
CA ASP A 610 -38.01 37.92 -16.97
C ASP A 610 -36.90 38.16 -18.04
N THR A 611 -35.62 38.09 -17.64
CA THR A 611 -34.47 38.34 -18.53
C THR A 611 -33.56 37.12 -18.61
N TYR A 612 -33.56 36.45 -19.77
CA TYR A 612 -32.72 35.30 -20.08
C TYR A 612 -31.35 35.76 -20.61
N LYS A 613 -30.25 35.34 -19.96
CA LYS A 613 -28.88 35.83 -20.23
C LYS A 613 -28.32 35.39 -21.58
N ARG A 614 -28.75 34.22 -22.07
CA ARG A 614 -28.22 33.56 -23.29
C ARG A 614 -29.18 33.63 -24.47
N GLN A 615 -30.23 34.44 -24.39
CA GLN A 615 -31.21 34.57 -25.46
C GLN A 615 -30.65 35.44 -26.60
N LEU A 616 -30.63 34.87 -27.81
CA LEU A 616 -30.22 35.51 -29.05
C LEU A 616 -31.44 36.10 -29.76
N ASP A 617 -31.24 37.19 -30.51
CA ASP A 617 -32.25 37.66 -31.45
C ASP A 617 -32.28 36.71 -32.66
N ILE A 618 -33.45 36.16 -32.97
CA ILE A 618 -33.66 35.27 -34.12
C ILE A 618 -33.12 35.86 -35.44
N LYS A 619 -33.10 37.20 -35.58
CA LYS A 619 -32.57 37.88 -36.77
C LYS A 619 -31.06 37.71 -36.96
N THR A 620 -30.32 37.42 -35.90
CA THR A 620 -28.87 37.20 -35.95
C THR A 620 -28.50 35.81 -36.44
N ALA A 621 -29.46 34.88 -36.51
CA ALA A 621 -29.25 33.50 -36.93
C ALA A 621 -29.92 33.23 -38.29
N THR A 622 -29.12 32.95 -39.31
CA THR A 622 -29.61 32.47 -40.60
C THR A 622 -29.65 30.94 -40.61
N ILE A 623 -30.83 30.37 -40.86
CA ILE A 623 -31.04 28.92 -40.86
C ILE A 623 -30.87 28.37 -42.27
N GLY A 624 -29.90 27.49 -42.46
CA GLY A 624 -29.56 26.91 -43.75
C GLY A 624 -29.98 25.44 -43.88
N ALA A 625 -29.16 24.67 -44.60
CA ALA A 625 -29.46 23.30 -44.99
C ALA A 625 -29.67 22.35 -43.81
N GLN A 626 -30.46 21.31 -44.02
CA GLN A 626 -30.71 20.28 -43.02
C GLN A 626 -29.49 19.35 -42.88
N PHE A 627 -29.16 19.02 -41.64
CA PHE A 627 -28.12 18.08 -41.23
C PHE A 627 -28.73 17.06 -40.26
N GLY A 628 -29.07 15.87 -40.76
CA GLY A 628 -29.87 14.91 -39.97
C GLY A 628 -31.21 15.53 -39.58
N ASN A 629 -31.48 15.63 -38.27
CA ASN A 629 -32.68 16.28 -37.73
C ASN A 629 -32.40 17.74 -37.28
N HIS A 630 -31.20 18.24 -37.56
CA HIS A 630 -30.74 19.58 -37.19
C HIS A 630 -30.60 20.47 -38.41
N ASN A 631 -30.29 21.75 -38.22
CA ASN A 631 -30.00 22.68 -39.31
C ASN A 631 -28.59 23.26 -39.18
N VAL A 632 -27.89 23.37 -40.29
CA VAL A 632 -26.66 24.18 -40.37
C VAL A 632 -27.06 25.60 -40.67
N GLY A 633 -26.52 26.55 -39.91
CA GLY A 633 -26.81 27.97 -40.04
C GLY A 633 -25.56 28.84 -40.00
N ARG A 634 -25.81 30.15 -39.99
CA ARG A 634 -24.80 31.17 -39.73
C ARG A 634 -25.28 32.09 -38.61
N LEU A 635 -24.39 32.42 -37.69
CA LEU A 635 -24.64 33.39 -36.62
C LEU A 635 -23.81 34.65 -36.89
N GLU A 636 -24.47 35.80 -36.89
CA GLU A 636 -23.86 37.12 -37.03
C GLU A 636 -23.63 37.72 -35.63
N GLU A 637 -22.36 37.86 -35.23
CA GLU A 637 -21.93 38.51 -33.98
C GLU A 637 -21.07 39.73 -34.32
N GLY A 638 -21.70 40.90 -34.51
CA GLY A 638 -21.01 42.10 -34.98
C GLY A 638 -20.50 41.91 -36.41
N ASP A 639 -19.19 42.08 -36.64
CA ASP A 639 -18.55 41.88 -37.96
C ASP A 639 -18.16 40.41 -38.23
N LEU A 640 -18.35 39.50 -37.27
CA LEU A 640 -17.97 38.09 -37.38
C LEU A 640 -19.17 37.23 -37.78
N THR A 641 -19.01 36.42 -38.82
CA THR A 641 -19.99 35.39 -39.21
C THR A 641 -19.44 34.00 -38.87
N ARG A 642 -20.12 33.27 -37.98
CA ARG A 642 -19.74 31.90 -37.58
C ARG A 642 -20.67 30.88 -38.21
N GLN A 643 -20.14 29.70 -38.53
CA GLN A 643 -20.99 28.55 -38.86
C GLN A 643 -21.48 27.90 -37.58
N VAL A 644 -22.78 27.60 -37.56
CA VAL A 644 -23.45 27.08 -36.36
C VAL A 644 -24.34 25.90 -36.71
N LEU A 645 -24.55 25.03 -35.73
CA LEU A 645 -25.60 24.02 -35.70
C LEU A 645 -26.80 24.57 -34.92
N VAL A 646 -28.00 24.42 -35.46
CA VAL A 646 -29.25 24.81 -34.81
C VAL A 646 -30.06 23.54 -34.52
N GLU A 647 -30.31 23.29 -33.25
CA GLU A 647 -31.15 22.19 -32.78
C GLU A 647 -32.53 22.72 -32.39
N TRP A 648 -33.58 22.07 -32.89
CA TRP A 648 -34.95 22.51 -32.65
C TRP A 648 -35.59 21.76 -31.49
N ARG A 649 -36.15 22.50 -30.55
CA ARG A 649 -37.05 21.97 -29.52
C ARG A 649 -38.47 22.44 -29.78
N TRP A 650 -39.29 21.55 -30.35
CA TRP A 650 -40.69 21.80 -30.68
C TRP A 650 -41.58 21.69 -29.43
N TYR A 651 -42.63 22.51 -29.37
CA TYR A 651 -43.67 22.44 -28.34
C TYR A 651 -45.08 22.47 -28.95
N GLY A 652 -46.05 21.83 -28.28
CA GLY A 652 -47.39 21.63 -28.82
C GLY A 652 -48.25 22.90 -28.84
N ARG A 653 -49.24 22.97 -29.75
CA ARG A 653 -50.23 24.08 -29.78
C ARG A 653 -51.08 24.19 -28.51
N GLN A 654 -51.23 23.10 -27.75
CA GLN A 654 -51.92 23.07 -26.46
C GLN A 654 -51.02 23.50 -25.28
N SER A 655 -49.70 23.57 -25.49
CA SER A 655 -48.70 24.03 -24.50
C SER A 655 -48.67 25.56 -24.35
N ALA A 656 -49.70 26.26 -24.84
CA ALA A 656 -49.90 27.70 -24.73
C ALA A 656 -50.39 28.16 -23.34
N ASP A 657 -50.37 27.28 -22.34
CA ASP A 657 -50.45 27.69 -20.95
C ASP A 657 -49.19 28.50 -20.59
N LYS A 658 -49.38 29.67 -19.97
CA LYS A 658 -48.27 30.56 -19.54
C LYS A 658 -47.23 29.83 -18.66
N ILE A 659 -47.63 28.76 -17.98
CA ILE A 659 -46.80 27.97 -17.08
C ILE A 659 -45.87 27.03 -17.86
N ILE A 660 -46.39 26.28 -18.85
CA ILE A 660 -45.61 25.31 -19.64
C ILE A 660 -44.59 26.01 -20.54
N SER A 661 -44.98 27.14 -21.13
CA SER A 661 -44.06 27.96 -21.94
C SER A 661 -42.87 28.50 -21.13
N HIS A 662 -43.10 28.98 -19.90
CA HIS A 662 -42.03 29.45 -19.02
C HIS A 662 -41.07 28.31 -18.59
N GLU A 663 -41.61 27.14 -18.24
CA GLU A 663 -40.80 25.97 -17.87
C GLU A 663 -39.90 25.50 -19.02
N LEU A 664 -40.37 25.59 -20.26
CA LEU A 664 -39.57 25.29 -21.45
C LEU A 664 -38.43 26.30 -21.66
N PHE A 665 -38.68 27.59 -21.44
CA PHE A 665 -37.65 28.64 -21.50
C PHE A 665 -36.51 28.40 -20.50
N VAL A 666 -36.85 28.15 -19.23
CA VAL A 666 -35.87 27.89 -18.17
C VAL A 666 -35.00 26.68 -18.50
N ARG A 667 -35.60 25.61 -19.04
CA ARG A 667 -34.86 24.40 -19.43
C ARG A 667 -33.90 24.65 -20.58
N VAL A 668 -34.34 25.39 -21.59
CA VAL A 668 -33.50 25.73 -22.75
C VAL A 668 -32.36 26.65 -22.34
N GLU A 669 -32.59 27.60 -21.43
CA GLU A 669 -31.53 28.43 -20.87
C GLU A 669 -30.54 27.61 -20.05
N ALA A 670 -31.03 26.70 -19.18
CA ALA A 670 -30.18 25.87 -18.34
C ALA A 670 -29.22 25.00 -19.16
N ILE A 671 -29.71 24.34 -20.21
CA ILE A 671 -28.85 23.52 -21.10
C ILE A 671 -27.91 24.40 -21.93
N ALA A 672 -28.35 25.58 -22.38
CA ALA A 672 -27.51 26.50 -23.13
C ALA A 672 -26.35 27.04 -22.27
N ASP A 673 -26.62 27.39 -21.01
CA ASP A 673 -25.60 27.87 -20.10
C ASP A 673 -24.62 26.76 -19.71
N LEU A 674 -25.12 25.54 -19.47
CA LEU A 674 -24.31 24.34 -19.23
C LEU A 674 -23.34 24.06 -20.38
N LEU A 675 -23.83 23.99 -21.61
CA LEU A 675 -23.05 23.63 -22.80
C LEU A 675 -22.19 24.79 -23.33
N SER A 676 -22.28 25.98 -22.72
CA SER A 676 -21.46 27.15 -23.05
C SER A 676 -20.22 27.32 -22.17
N GLN A 677 -20.12 26.56 -21.07
CA GLN A 677 -18.91 26.58 -20.22
C GLN A 677 -17.75 25.87 -20.93
N ASP A 678 -16.53 26.11 -20.45
CA ASP A 678 -15.40 25.22 -20.76
C ASP A 678 -15.83 23.77 -20.50
N LYS A 679 -15.39 22.84 -21.35
CA LYS A 679 -15.68 21.40 -21.23
C LYS A 679 -14.39 20.61 -21.06
N PRO A 680 -14.42 19.46 -20.35
CA PRO A 680 -13.28 18.56 -20.32
C PRO A 680 -13.06 17.98 -21.73
N GLU A 681 -11.81 17.68 -22.09
CA GLU A 681 -11.47 17.15 -23.41
C GLU A 681 -12.24 15.87 -23.73
N GLU A 682 -12.56 15.09 -22.70
CA GLU A 682 -13.31 13.85 -22.79
C GLU A 682 -14.81 14.03 -23.02
N PHE A 683 -15.38 15.22 -22.78
CA PHE A 683 -16.80 15.51 -23.02
C PHE A 683 -16.99 16.19 -24.38
N ARG A 684 -17.25 15.37 -25.40
CA ARG A 684 -17.40 15.80 -26.78
C ARG A 684 -18.78 16.36 -27.11
N ALA A 685 -19.03 17.59 -26.68
CA ALA A 685 -20.22 18.36 -27.05
C ALA A 685 -19.83 19.73 -27.63
N LEU A 686 -20.57 20.21 -28.61
CA LEU A 686 -20.32 21.52 -29.23
C LEU A 686 -20.54 22.68 -28.25
N ASP A 687 -19.83 23.78 -28.45
CA ASP A 687 -19.97 25.00 -27.64
C ASP A 687 -21.29 25.69 -27.94
N CYS A 688 -22.16 25.77 -26.93
CA CYS A 688 -23.42 26.47 -27.05
C CYS A 688 -23.19 27.98 -26.96
N ARG A 689 -23.67 28.73 -27.95
CA ARG A 689 -23.61 30.20 -27.97
C ARG A 689 -24.83 30.85 -27.34
N GLY A 690 -25.97 30.16 -27.41
CA GLY A 690 -27.23 30.63 -26.86
C GLY A 690 -28.41 29.96 -27.52
N PHE A 691 -29.59 30.54 -27.34
CA PHE A 691 -30.83 30.04 -27.92
C PHE A 691 -31.72 31.19 -28.39
N PHE A 692 -32.60 30.93 -29.35
CA PHE A 692 -33.64 31.86 -29.75
C PHE A 692 -35.01 31.18 -29.71
N HIS A 693 -36.07 31.97 -29.62
CA HIS A 693 -37.45 31.50 -29.66
C HIS A 693 -38.08 31.88 -30.99
N ASP A 694 -38.64 30.90 -31.70
CA ASP A 694 -39.45 31.12 -32.91
C ASP A 694 -40.92 30.76 -32.64
N PRO A 695 -41.74 31.73 -32.23
CA PRO A 695 -43.16 31.52 -31.97
C PRO A 695 -43.93 31.03 -33.21
N SER A 696 -43.48 31.39 -34.42
CA SER A 696 -44.16 31.00 -35.66
C SER A 696 -44.05 29.51 -35.95
N ARG A 697 -42.96 28.90 -35.48
CA ARG A 697 -42.68 27.46 -35.59
C ARG A 697 -43.11 26.65 -34.38
N PHE A 698 -43.56 27.31 -33.30
CA PHE A 698 -43.77 26.69 -32.00
C PHE A 698 -42.51 25.93 -31.53
N ALA A 699 -41.34 26.57 -31.62
CA ALA A 699 -40.08 25.93 -31.29
C ALA A 699 -39.02 26.89 -30.72
N PHE A 700 -38.07 26.33 -29.98
CA PHE A 700 -36.81 26.98 -29.63
C PHE A 700 -35.70 26.45 -30.52
N GLY A 701 -34.81 27.35 -30.97
CA GLY A 701 -33.58 26.98 -31.65
C GLY A 701 -32.40 27.17 -30.71
N VAL A 702 -31.71 26.07 -30.36
CA VAL A 702 -30.45 26.12 -29.59
C VAL A 702 -29.28 26.14 -30.56
N VAL A 703 -28.36 27.10 -30.37
CA VAL A 703 -27.31 27.42 -31.34
C VAL A 703 -25.94 26.99 -30.81
N TYR A 704 -25.26 26.15 -31.58
CA TYR A 704 -23.95 25.60 -31.25
C TYR A 704 -22.91 26.00 -32.30
N GLU A 705 -21.71 26.35 -31.88
CA GLU A 705 -20.62 26.67 -32.79
C GLU A 705 -19.96 25.40 -33.35
N PHE A 706 -19.55 25.46 -34.62
CA PHE A 706 -18.72 24.42 -35.21
C PHE A 706 -17.31 24.41 -34.59
N PRO A 707 -16.67 23.24 -34.43
CA PRO A 707 -15.29 23.17 -33.94
C PRO A 707 -14.34 23.86 -34.92
N GLN A 708 -13.42 24.68 -34.41
CA GLN A 708 -12.46 25.40 -35.26
C GLN A 708 -11.37 24.45 -35.78
N PRO A 709 -11.01 24.48 -37.08
CA PRO A 709 -9.95 23.66 -37.62
C PRO A 709 -8.59 24.07 -37.03
N THR A 710 -7.81 23.11 -36.55
CA THR A 710 -6.50 23.30 -35.91
C THR A 710 -5.43 23.88 -36.84
N LYS A 711 -5.64 23.82 -38.16
CA LYS A 711 -4.74 24.39 -39.18
C LYS A 711 -5.44 25.55 -39.90
N SER A 712 -4.89 26.75 -39.77
CA SER A 712 -5.33 27.94 -40.50
C SER A 712 -5.21 27.74 -42.01
N GLY A 713 -6.31 27.94 -42.76
CA GLY A 713 -6.33 27.87 -44.23
C GLY A 713 -7.11 26.67 -44.82
N LEU A 714 -7.64 25.78 -43.98
CA LEU A 714 -8.58 24.74 -44.40
C LEU A 714 -9.97 25.35 -44.67
N GLY A 715 -10.74 24.78 -45.60
CA GLY A 715 -12.08 25.26 -45.96
C GLY A 715 -13.11 25.15 -44.83
N ASN A 716 -14.35 25.54 -45.08
CA ASN A 716 -15.42 25.36 -44.09
C ASN A 716 -15.74 23.87 -43.87
N PRO A 717 -15.94 23.40 -42.62
CA PRO A 717 -16.31 22.02 -42.35
C PRO A 717 -17.71 21.68 -42.87
N GLU A 718 -17.87 20.46 -43.38
CA GLU A 718 -19.14 19.95 -43.91
C GLU A 718 -19.64 18.82 -42.99
N PRO A 719 -20.57 19.07 -42.06
CA PRO A 719 -20.90 18.10 -41.02
C PRO A 719 -21.52 16.82 -41.58
N LYS A 720 -21.17 15.68 -41.00
CA LYS A 720 -21.69 14.34 -41.35
C LYS A 720 -22.14 13.58 -40.11
N THR A 721 -23.34 12.99 -40.12
CA THR A 721 -23.81 12.15 -39.01
C THR A 721 -23.21 10.75 -39.10
N LEU A 722 -23.07 10.06 -37.97
CA LEU A 722 -22.65 8.65 -37.93
C LEU A 722 -23.61 7.78 -38.76
N GLN A 723 -24.92 8.00 -38.65
CA GLN A 723 -25.92 7.28 -39.45
C GLN A 723 -25.64 7.39 -40.95
N LYS A 724 -25.41 8.62 -41.45
CA LYS A 724 -25.14 8.88 -42.86
C LYS A 724 -23.78 8.29 -43.27
N LEU A 725 -22.78 8.40 -42.40
CA LEU A 725 -21.46 7.82 -42.64
C LEU A 725 -21.51 6.30 -42.79
N ILE A 726 -22.19 5.60 -41.89
CA ILE A 726 -22.36 4.16 -41.95
C ILE A 726 -23.15 3.78 -43.22
N ALA A 727 -24.28 4.44 -43.49
CA ALA A 727 -25.10 4.13 -44.67
C ALA A 727 -24.34 4.28 -46.00
N GLU A 728 -23.50 5.30 -46.15
CA GLU A 728 -22.72 5.52 -47.38
C GLU A 728 -21.50 4.59 -47.54
N THR A 729 -21.03 3.99 -46.44
CA THR A 729 -19.78 3.19 -46.43
C THR A 729 -19.99 1.70 -46.19
N ALA A 730 -21.12 1.27 -45.62
CA ALA A 730 -21.42 -0.11 -45.25
C ALA A 730 -21.35 -1.11 -46.43
N GLY A 731 -21.55 -0.63 -47.66
CA GLY A 731 -21.46 -1.46 -48.88
C GLY A 731 -20.05 -1.86 -49.28
N SER A 732 -18.99 -1.32 -48.65
CA SER A 732 -17.60 -1.64 -48.99
C SER A 732 -16.70 -1.69 -47.77
N VAL A 733 -16.17 -2.88 -47.48
CA VAL A 733 -15.23 -3.11 -46.37
C VAL A 733 -13.99 -2.22 -46.45
N LYS A 734 -13.55 -1.85 -47.66
CA LYS A 734 -12.41 -0.92 -47.86
C LYS A 734 -12.67 0.50 -47.38
N ARG A 735 -13.94 0.87 -47.17
CA ARG A 735 -14.36 2.18 -46.66
C ARG A 735 -14.74 2.12 -45.18
N HIS A 736 -14.64 0.95 -44.56
CA HIS A 736 -14.84 0.84 -43.12
C HIS A 736 -13.65 1.48 -42.39
N PRO A 737 -13.90 2.12 -41.24
CA PRO A 737 -12.82 2.54 -40.35
C PRO A 737 -11.98 1.34 -39.91
N ALA A 738 -10.74 1.62 -39.53
CA ALA A 738 -9.91 0.62 -38.89
C ALA A 738 -10.51 0.18 -37.54
N LEU A 739 -10.00 -0.92 -37.00
CA LEU A 739 -10.57 -1.50 -35.77
C LEU A 739 -10.36 -0.57 -34.57
N ASP A 740 -9.15 -0.04 -34.44
CA ASP A 740 -8.73 0.96 -33.47
C ASP A 740 -9.57 2.25 -33.57
N ASP A 741 -9.86 2.75 -34.77
CA ASP A 741 -10.75 3.92 -34.95
C ASP A 741 -12.15 3.66 -34.36
N LYS A 742 -12.71 2.46 -34.60
CA LYS A 742 -14.01 2.08 -34.03
C LYS A 742 -13.97 2.04 -32.51
N PHE A 743 -12.89 1.54 -31.93
CA PHE A 743 -12.68 1.56 -30.48
C PHE A 743 -12.54 2.97 -29.93
N LYS A 744 -11.81 3.86 -30.62
CA LYS A 744 -11.69 5.28 -30.25
C LYS A 744 -13.03 6.01 -30.29
N ILE A 745 -13.81 5.84 -31.36
CA ILE A 745 -15.17 6.42 -31.45
C ILE A 745 -16.03 5.90 -30.30
N ALA A 746 -16.08 4.57 -30.10
CA ALA A 746 -16.87 3.94 -29.05
C ALA A 746 -16.47 4.41 -27.64
N TYR A 747 -15.17 4.45 -27.35
CA TYR A 747 -14.63 4.93 -26.08
C TYR A 747 -14.99 6.40 -25.84
N THR A 748 -14.76 7.25 -26.84
CA THR A 748 -15.02 8.69 -26.76
C THR A 748 -16.49 8.98 -26.49
N LEU A 749 -17.39 8.30 -27.20
CA LEU A 749 -18.84 8.41 -26.97
C LEU A 749 -19.25 7.92 -25.57
N ALA A 750 -18.78 6.74 -25.16
CA ALA A 750 -19.10 6.20 -23.85
C ALA A 750 -18.58 7.09 -22.71
N ARG A 751 -17.39 7.65 -22.88
CA ARG A 751 -16.81 8.59 -21.94
C ARG A 751 -17.61 9.90 -21.88
N SER A 752 -17.93 10.48 -23.03
CA SER A 752 -18.73 11.71 -23.11
C SER A 752 -20.11 11.55 -22.46
N VAL A 753 -20.79 10.43 -22.68
CA VAL A 753 -22.08 10.14 -22.05
C VAL A 753 -21.94 10.02 -20.53
N LEU A 754 -20.94 9.27 -20.03
CA LEU A 754 -20.66 9.17 -18.59
C LEU A 754 -20.42 10.56 -17.98
N GLU A 755 -19.64 11.41 -18.64
CA GLU A 755 -19.36 12.76 -18.14
C GLU A 755 -20.62 13.62 -18.02
N PHE A 756 -21.53 13.52 -18.98
CA PHE A 756 -22.81 14.22 -18.93
C PHE A 756 -23.69 13.75 -17.76
N HIS A 757 -23.72 12.44 -17.49
CA HIS A 757 -24.46 11.86 -16.37
C HIS A 757 -23.84 12.22 -14.99
N LEU A 758 -22.51 12.26 -14.86
CA LEU A 758 -21.84 12.64 -13.61
C LEU A 758 -22.17 14.08 -13.16
N VAL A 759 -22.49 14.96 -14.12
CA VAL A 759 -22.95 16.34 -13.86
C VAL A 759 -24.44 16.39 -13.49
N GLY A 760 -25.16 15.28 -13.60
CA GLY A 760 -26.58 15.15 -13.22
C GLY A 760 -27.55 15.46 -14.35
N TRP A 761 -27.14 15.28 -15.61
CA TRP A 761 -28.02 15.45 -16.77
C TRP A 761 -28.24 14.13 -17.51
N LEU A 762 -29.44 14.01 -18.09
CA LEU A 762 -29.86 12.92 -18.97
C LEU A 762 -29.98 13.45 -20.39
N HIS A 763 -29.46 12.73 -21.38
CA HIS A 763 -29.44 13.17 -22.76
C HIS A 763 -30.78 12.97 -23.45
N LYS A 764 -31.43 11.80 -23.25
CA LYS A 764 -32.74 11.40 -23.82
C LYS A 764 -32.81 11.18 -25.33
N GLY A 765 -31.82 11.65 -26.08
CA GLY A 765 -31.84 11.77 -27.53
C GLY A 765 -30.74 11.00 -28.24
N LEU A 766 -30.02 10.10 -27.57
CA LEU A 766 -28.89 9.40 -28.16
C LEU A 766 -29.33 8.50 -29.33
N THR A 767 -28.88 8.84 -30.53
CA THR A 767 -29.07 8.07 -31.78
C THR A 767 -27.84 8.26 -32.68
N SER A 768 -27.63 7.40 -33.67
CA SER A 768 -26.54 7.59 -34.65
C SER A 768 -26.74 8.84 -35.54
N SER A 769 -27.95 9.39 -35.62
CA SER A 769 -28.20 10.69 -36.27
C SER A 769 -27.71 11.87 -35.42
N ASN A 770 -27.53 11.65 -34.12
CA ASN A 770 -27.10 12.62 -33.12
C ASN A 770 -25.62 12.49 -32.74
N ILE A 771 -24.85 11.75 -33.54
CA ILE A 771 -23.39 11.74 -33.49
C ILE A 771 -22.88 12.44 -34.76
N ALA A 772 -22.19 13.56 -34.60
CA ALA A 772 -21.73 14.42 -35.68
C ALA A 772 -20.21 14.40 -35.82
N PHE A 773 -19.75 14.41 -37.07
CA PHE A 773 -18.36 14.61 -37.46
C PHE A 773 -18.26 15.88 -38.30
N PHE A 774 -17.14 16.59 -38.21
CA PHE A 774 -16.91 17.87 -38.92
C PHE A 774 -15.73 17.76 -39.89
N PRO A 775 -15.81 16.93 -40.95
CA PRO A 775 -14.74 16.81 -41.93
C PRO A 775 -14.50 18.15 -42.62
N THR A 776 -13.22 18.46 -42.83
CA THR A 776 -12.81 19.66 -43.53
C THR A 776 -12.07 19.27 -44.81
N LYS A 777 -12.32 19.99 -45.92
CA LYS A 777 -11.64 19.73 -47.20
C LYS A 777 -10.13 19.82 -47.03
N GLY A 778 -9.44 18.70 -47.29
CA GLY A 778 -7.98 18.58 -47.16
C GLY A 778 -7.50 17.68 -46.02
N LEU A 779 -8.38 17.29 -45.09
CA LEU A 779 -8.07 16.28 -44.06
C LEU A 779 -8.29 14.86 -44.60
N LEU A 780 -7.42 13.92 -44.21
CA LEU A 780 -7.62 12.50 -44.49
C LEU A 780 -8.81 11.98 -43.65
N GLN A 781 -9.47 10.92 -44.13
CA GLN A 781 -10.62 10.33 -43.43
C GLN A 781 -10.28 9.99 -41.97
N ASP A 782 -9.11 9.42 -41.75
CA ASP A 782 -8.63 8.98 -40.43
C ASP A 782 -8.40 10.18 -39.47
N GLU A 783 -8.10 11.38 -39.99
CA GLU A 783 -7.79 12.55 -39.16
C GLU A 783 -9.02 13.19 -38.50
N TRP A 784 -10.23 13.05 -39.05
CA TRP A 784 -11.46 13.65 -38.49
C TRP A 784 -12.43 12.61 -37.93
N LEU A 785 -12.23 11.33 -38.26
CA LEU A 785 -13.09 10.24 -37.85
C LEU A 785 -12.93 9.87 -36.36
N GLU A 786 -11.78 10.20 -35.77
CA GLU A 786 -11.50 10.02 -34.34
C GLU A 786 -12.17 11.08 -33.44
N GLU A 787 -12.82 12.08 -34.04
CA GLU A 787 -13.34 13.27 -33.35
C GLU A 787 -14.89 13.35 -33.41
N PRO A 788 -15.64 12.39 -32.83
CA PRO A 788 -17.10 12.45 -32.81
C PRO A 788 -17.60 13.47 -31.79
N TYR A 789 -18.65 14.21 -32.15
CA TYR A 789 -19.38 15.10 -31.24
C TYR A 789 -20.79 14.58 -31.01
N ILE A 790 -21.20 14.54 -29.75
CA ILE A 790 -22.59 14.29 -29.36
C ILE A 790 -23.38 15.60 -29.60
N VAL A 791 -24.53 15.47 -30.25
CA VAL A 791 -25.50 16.54 -30.50
C VAL A 791 -26.91 16.04 -30.16
N GLY A 792 -27.94 16.87 -30.26
CA GLY A 792 -29.33 16.54 -29.91
C GLY A 792 -29.63 16.72 -28.41
N PHE A 793 -29.07 17.76 -27.80
CA PHE A 793 -29.33 18.12 -26.41
C PHE A 793 -30.66 18.86 -26.21
N ASN A 794 -31.38 19.16 -27.29
CA ASN A 794 -32.70 19.80 -27.31
C ASN A 794 -33.75 19.16 -26.40
N HIS A 795 -33.62 17.86 -26.09
CA HIS A 795 -34.51 17.14 -25.16
C HIS A 795 -33.87 16.78 -23.82
N SER A 796 -32.61 17.17 -23.59
CA SER A 796 -31.89 16.88 -22.35
C SER A 796 -32.51 17.58 -21.14
N ARG A 797 -32.31 16.98 -19.97
CA ARG A 797 -32.85 17.49 -18.71
C ARG A 797 -32.01 17.06 -17.50
N PRO A 798 -32.17 17.73 -16.35
CA PRO A 798 -31.63 17.25 -15.09
C PRO A 798 -32.23 15.90 -14.67
N ASP A 799 -31.41 15.11 -13.99
CA ASP A 799 -31.75 13.81 -13.39
C ASP A 799 -32.44 13.99 -12.02
N GLU A 800 -33.63 14.61 -12.02
CA GLU A 800 -34.48 14.82 -10.84
C GLU A 800 -35.84 14.15 -10.97
N ILE A 801 -36.32 13.53 -9.88
CA ILE A 801 -37.57 12.75 -9.82
C ILE A 801 -38.82 13.62 -10.07
N SER A 802 -38.78 14.89 -9.65
CA SER A 802 -39.89 15.85 -9.80
C SER A 802 -40.02 16.44 -11.21
N ALA A 803 -38.96 16.36 -12.03
CA ALA A 803 -38.99 17.00 -13.33
C ALA A 803 -39.93 16.25 -14.28
N PHE A 804 -40.86 16.98 -14.90
CA PHE A 804 -41.83 16.47 -15.86
C PHE A 804 -41.13 15.83 -17.07
N THR A 805 -41.52 14.60 -17.43
CA THR A 805 -41.01 13.91 -18.62
C THR A 805 -42.02 14.04 -19.75
N GLU A 806 -41.85 15.07 -20.58
CA GLU A 806 -42.64 15.18 -21.82
C GLU A 806 -42.27 14.03 -22.78
N GLY A 807 -43.27 13.52 -23.51
CA GLY A 807 -43.25 12.24 -24.23
C GLY A 807 -42.29 12.14 -25.41
N LEU A 808 -42.32 10.97 -26.07
CA LEU A 808 -41.37 10.50 -27.09
C LEU A 808 -40.99 11.57 -28.13
N ALA A 809 -39.70 11.88 -28.20
CA ALA A 809 -39.13 12.65 -29.29
C ALA A 809 -39.16 11.82 -30.58
N GLU A 810 -39.79 12.34 -31.63
CA GLU A 810 -39.71 11.94 -33.05
C GLU A 810 -39.96 10.45 -33.43
N ALA A 811 -40.57 10.24 -34.60
CA ALA A 811 -41.05 8.93 -35.07
C ALA A 811 -39.97 7.82 -35.19
N ASN A 812 -38.68 8.17 -35.29
CA ASN A 812 -37.58 7.22 -35.43
C ASN A 812 -36.76 6.98 -34.15
N ALA A 813 -36.86 7.84 -33.12
CA ALA A 813 -36.05 7.69 -31.92
C ALA A 813 -36.45 6.47 -31.10
N GLY A 814 -37.71 6.02 -31.19
CA GLY A 814 -38.23 4.86 -30.46
C GLY A 814 -37.44 3.56 -30.68
N ARG A 815 -36.65 3.43 -31.75
CA ARG A 815 -35.80 2.24 -31.99
C ARG A 815 -34.54 2.19 -31.12
N TYR A 816 -34.07 3.34 -30.65
CA TYR A 816 -32.91 3.48 -29.77
C TYR A 816 -33.33 3.56 -28.29
N GLN A 817 -34.61 3.75 -28.01
CA GLN A 817 -35.13 3.92 -26.65
C GLN A 817 -35.32 2.58 -25.94
N HIS A 818 -35.06 2.58 -24.64
CA HIS A 818 -35.23 1.39 -23.80
C HIS A 818 -36.71 0.96 -23.76
N PRO A 819 -37.03 -0.35 -23.89
CA PRO A 819 -38.43 -0.80 -23.97
C PRO A 819 -39.31 -0.41 -22.76
N ALA A 820 -38.74 -0.35 -21.55
CA ALA A 820 -39.47 0.10 -20.36
C ALA A 820 -39.90 1.58 -20.44
N TYR A 821 -39.10 2.45 -21.06
CA TYR A 821 -39.48 3.85 -21.26
C TYR A 821 -40.64 3.98 -22.26
N LEU A 822 -40.60 3.19 -23.35
CA LEU A 822 -41.64 3.19 -24.38
C LEU A 822 -43.00 2.69 -23.87
N LYS A 823 -42.99 1.78 -22.89
CA LYS A 823 -44.20 1.32 -22.19
C LYS A 823 -44.73 2.32 -21.15
N ALA A 824 -44.05 3.45 -20.96
CA ALA A 824 -44.30 4.42 -19.90
C ALA A 824 -44.36 3.80 -18.49
N SER A 825 -43.63 2.70 -18.27
CA SER A 825 -43.63 2.00 -16.98
C SER A 825 -42.75 2.67 -15.94
N ARG A 826 -41.78 3.49 -16.37
CA ARG A 826 -40.88 4.27 -15.52
C ARG A 826 -40.59 5.63 -16.16
N GLY A 827 -40.32 6.64 -15.33
CA GLY A 827 -39.74 7.90 -15.78
C GLY A 827 -38.37 7.68 -16.43
N TYR A 828 -37.91 8.65 -17.23
CA TYR A 828 -36.61 8.53 -17.90
C TYR A 828 -35.46 8.50 -16.88
N CYS A 829 -34.50 7.59 -17.04
CA CYS A 829 -33.35 7.43 -16.14
C CYS A 829 -32.05 7.16 -16.94
N ALA A 830 -30.90 7.24 -16.27
CA ALA A 830 -29.58 7.11 -16.91
C ALA A 830 -29.38 5.77 -17.65
N GLU A 831 -29.94 4.68 -17.14
CA GLU A 831 -29.89 3.36 -17.79
C GLU A 831 -30.46 3.39 -19.22
N PHE A 832 -31.39 4.31 -19.52
CA PHE A 832 -31.99 4.41 -20.84
C PHE A 832 -31.05 5.08 -21.85
N ASP A 833 -30.27 6.07 -21.43
CA ASP A 833 -29.20 6.63 -22.26
C ASP A 833 -28.09 5.60 -22.50
N TYR A 834 -27.76 4.78 -21.49
CA TYR A 834 -26.80 3.67 -21.65
C TYR A 834 -27.31 2.60 -22.62
N TYR A 835 -28.60 2.28 -22.59
CA TYR A 835 -29.23 1.41 -23.58
C TYR A 835 -29.10 1.98 -25.00
N SER A 836 -29.45 3.26 -25.19
CA SER A 836 -29.33 3.94 -26.48
C SER A 836 -27.90 3.95 -27.00
N LEU A 837 -26.92 4.20 -26.12
CA LEU A 837 -25.51 4.07 -26.43
C LEU A 837 -25.14 2.62 -26.83
N GLY A 838 -25.66 1.61 -26.14
CA GLY A 838 -25.45 0.19 -26.51
C GLY A 838 -25.88 -0.11 -27.94
N ILE A 839 -27.00 0.46 -28.39
CA ILE A 839 -27.45 0.32 -29.79
C ILE A 839 -26.50 1.04 -30.77
N ILE A 840 -26.03 2.24 -30.45
CA ILE A 840 -25.04 2.97 -31.27
C ILE A 840 -23.73 2.18 -31.36
N LEU A 841 -23.25 1.62 -30.24
CA LEU A 841 -22.06 0.79 -30.20
C LEU A 841 -22.21 -0.49 -31.02
N LEU A 842 -23.42 -1.06 -31.09
CA LEU A 842 -23.73 -2.18 -31.98
C LEU A 842 -23.63 -1.79 -33.47
N GLU A 843 -24.16 -0.62 -33.84
CA GLU A 843 -24.01 -0.07 -35.20
C GLU A 843 -22.55 0.16 -35.58
N ILE A 844 -21.74 0.72 -34.66
CA ILE A 844 -20.29 0.92 -34.85
C ILE A 844 -19.57 -0.43 -35.00
N GLY A 845 -19.87 -1.40 -34.13
CA GLY A 845 -19.19 -2.69 -34.12
C GLY A 845 -19.49 -3.56 -35.35
N LEU A 846 -20.73 -3.52 -35.84
CA LEU A 846 -21.12 -4.19 -37.08
C LEU A 846 -20.88 -3.34 -38.34
N TRP A 847 -20.66 -2.03 -38.16
CA TRP A 847 -20.60 -1.02 -39.21
C TRP A 847 -21.77 -1.10 -40.20
N ARG A 848 -22.99 -1.18 -39.66
CA ARG A 848 -24.23 -1.27 -40.43
C ARG A 848 -25.32 -0.40 -39.82
N PRO A 849 -26.20 0.21 -40.63
CA PRO A 849 -27.33 0.97 -40.10
C PRO A 849 -28.27 0.08 -39.30
N LEU A 850 -28.86 0.61 -38.22
CA LEU A 850 -29.78 -0.12 -37.36
C LEU A 850 -30.92 -0.78 -38.15
N ASP A 851 -31.45 -0.08 -39.15
CA ASP A 851 -32.54 -0.53 -40.00
C ASP A 851 -32.22 -1.84 -40.75
N GLU A 852 -30.96 -2.04 -41.15
CA GLU A 852 -30.51 -3.30 -41.72
C GLU A 852 -30.30 -4.38 -40.65
N ILE A 853 -29.77 -3.99 -39.49
CA ILE A 853 -29.50 -4.91 -38.38
C ILE A 853 -30.81 -5.58 -37.91
N ILE A 854 -31.87 -4.79 -37.77
CA ILE A 854 -33.19 -5.21 -37.28
C ILE A 854 -34.20 -5.55 -38.37
N GLN A 855 -33.85 -5.45 -39.66
CA GLN A 855 -34.79 -5.60 -40.79
C GLN A 855 -35.65 -6.87 -40.71
N LYS A 856 -35.09 -7.97 -40.19
CA LYS A 856 -35.75 -9.29 -40.08
C LYS A 856 -36.49 -9.49 -38.76
N TYR A 857 -36.47 -8.52 -37.85
CA TYR A 857 -37.06 -8.62 -36.54
C TYR A 857 -38.43 -7.94 -36.52
N THR A 858 -39.44 -8.76 -36.22
CA THR A 858 -40.81 -8.33 -35.97
C THR A 858 -41.15 -8.56 -34.49
N GLY A 859 -42.10 -7.80 -33.96
CA GLY A 859 -42.55 -7.91 -32.56
C GLY A 859 -42.48 -6.58 -31.81
N SER A 860 -42.60 -6.64 -30.48
CA SER A 860 -42.43 -5.51 -29.58
C SER A 860 -40.96 -5.08 -29.46
N HIS A 861 -40.71 -3.91 -28.87
CA HIS A 861 -39.34 -3.44 -28.62
C HIS A 861 -38.54 -4.37 -27.69
N GLU A 862 -39.20 -5.10 -26.78
CA GLU A 862 -38.55 -6.13 -25.96
C GLU A 862 -38.16 -7.34 -26.81
N ASP A 863 -39.04 -7.81 -27.70
CA ASP A 863 -38.74 -8.91 -28.61
C ASP A 863 -37.54 -8.58 -29.52
N VAL A 864 -37.46 -7.34 -29.99
CA VAL A 864 -36.32 -6.87 -30.79
C VAL A 864 -35.04 -6.84 -29.96
N ARG A 865 -35.09 -6.31 -28.73
CA ARG A 865 -33.94 -6.32 -27.81
C ARG A 865 -33.42 -7.73 -27.55
N ASP A 866 -34.31 -8.65 -27.21
CA ASP A 866 -33.95 -10.02 -26.86
C ASP A 866 -33.36 -10.76 -28.08
N LYS A 867 -33.87 -10.49 -29.28
CA LYS A 867 -33.28 -10.98 -30.54
C LYS A 867 -31.91 -10.37 -30.81
N LEU A 868 -31.71 -9.08 -30.55
CA LEU A 868 -30.39 -8.43 -30.69
C LEU A 868 -29.34 -9.09 -29.77
N LEU A 869 -29.71 -9.33 -28.51
CA LEU A 869 -28.87 -9.99 -27.51
C LEU A 869 -28.50 -11.42 -27.90
N LYS A 870 -29.45 -12.15 -28.49
CA LYS A 870 -29.24 -13.54 -28.90
C LYS A 870 -28.47 -13.68 -30.23
N ASP A 871 -28.75 -12.82 -31.21
CA ASP A 871 -28.36 -13.08 -32.60
C ASP A 871 -27.28 -12.13 -33.14
N ARG A 872 -27.27 -10.86 -32.69
CA ARG A 872 -26.40 -9.81 -33.28
C ARG A 872 -25.22 -9.46 -32.39
N ILE A 873 -25.46 -9.21 -31.11
CA ILE A 873 -24.41 -8.86 -30.15
C ILE A 873 -23.32 -9.94 -30.08
N PRO A 874 -23.62 -11.26 -30.09
CA PRO A 874 -22.59 -12.29 -30.07
C PRO A 874 -21.63 -12.26 -31.26
N LEU A 875 -22.03 -11.71 -32.41
CA LEU A 875 -21.19 -11.57 -33.60
C LEU A 875 -20.04 -10.58 -33.39
N LEU A 876 -20.20 -9.65 -32.44
CA LEU A 876 -19.16 -8.69 -32.08
C LEU A 876 -17.93 -9.39 -31.47
N LYS A 877 -18.07 -10.61 -30.92
CA LYS A 877 -16.92 -11.35 -30.38
C LYS A 877 -15.87 -11.62 -31.45
N GLN A 878 -16.30 -11.84 -32.69
CA GLN A 878 -15.43 -12.16 -33.83
C GLN A 878 -14.93 -10.90 -34.53
N SER A 879 -15.76 -9.84 -34.63
CA SER A 879 -15.37 -8.61 -35.32
C SER A 879 -14.65 -7.58 -34.44
N MET A 880 -14.99 -7.51 -33.15
CA MET A 880 -14.51 -6.50 -32.20
C MET A 880 -13.85 -7.10 -30.95
N GLY A 881 -13.92 -8.42 -30.75
CA GLY A 881 -13.37 -9.08 -29.57
C GLY A 881 -14.33 -9.13 -28.38
N ARG A 882 -13.91 -9.84 -27.33
CA ARG A 882 -14.77 -10.15 -26.16
C ARG A 882 -15.12 -8.92 -25.32
N CYS A 883 -14.16 -8.00 -25.14
CA CYS A 883 -14.36 -6.81 -24.29
C CYS A 883 -15.42 -5.88 -24.88
N TYR A 884 -15.37 -5.60 -26.19
CA TYR A 884 -16.36 -4.77 -26.88
C TYR A 884 -17.75 -5.44 -26.88
N CYS A 885 -17.81 -6.73 -27.20
CA CYS A 885 -19.06 -7.49 -27.15
C CYS A 885 -19.73 -7.40 -25.78
N GLU A 886 -18.95 -7.54 -24.71
CA GLU A 886 -19.46 -7.51 -23.34
C GLU A 886 -19.96 -6.11 -22.95
N ALA A 887 -19.21 -5.07 -23.32
CA ALA A 887 -19.62 -3.68 -23.11
C ALA A 887 -20.98 -3.36 -23.78
N VAL A 888 -21.18 -3.81 -25.03
CA VAL A 888 -22.47 -3.66 -25.74
C VAL A 888 -23.58 -4.47 -25.07
N ARG A 889 -23.28 -5.71 -24.67
CA ARG A 889 -24.24 -6.60 -24.00
C ARG A 889 -24.78 -5.98 -22.71
N VAL A 890 -23.88 -5.52 -21.85
CA VAL A 890 -24.21 -4.88 -20.56
C VAL A 890 -25.12 -3.66 -20.77
N CYS A 891 -24.80 -2.78 -21.72
CA CYS A 891 -25.63 -1.63 -22.05
C CYS A 891 -27.06 -2.03 -22.51
N VAL A 892 -27.18 -3.04 -23.37
CA VAL A 892 -28.47 -3.44 -23.97
C VAL A 892 -29.32 -4.28 -23.01
N GLU A 893 -28.70 -5.10 -22.15
CA GLU A 893 -29.41 -5.83 -21.10
C GLU A 893 -29.84 -4.92 -19.96
N GLY A 894 -29.03 -3.91 -19.63
CA GLY A 894 -29.18 -3.09 -18.43
C GLY A 894 -28.67 -3.77 -17.15
N ASP A 895 -27.93 -4.87 -17.27
CA ASP A 895 -27.34 -5.58 -16.14
C ASP A 895 -25.97 -5.02 -15.77
N PHE A 896 -25.97 -4.04 -14.87
CA PHE A 896 -24.76 -3.43 -14.32
C PHE A 896 -24.25 -4.12 -13.04
N GLY A 897 -24.69 -5.36 -12.76
CA GLY A 897 -24.23 -6.15 -11.62
C GLY A 897 -24.69 -5.61 -10.25
N LEU A 898 -25.80 -4.88 -10.23
CA LEU A 898 -26.45 -4.37 -9.01
C LEU A 898 -27.40 -5.47 -8.49
N SER A 899 -26.87 -6.48 -7.79
CA SER A 899 -27.66 -7.57 -7.21
C SER A 899 -28.63 -7.05 -6.14
N GLU A 900 -29.93 -7.35 -6.28
CA GLU A 900 -31.01 -7.52 -5.26
C GLU A 900 -31.00 -6.70 -3.93
N LEU A 901 -30.26 -5.61 -3.81
CA LEU A 901 -30.19 -4.73 -2.63
C LEU A 901 -30.87 -3.37 -2.84
N SER A 902 -31.49 -3.14 -4.00
CA SER A 902 -32.23 -1.91 -4.30
C SER A 902 -33.60 -2.18 -4.91
N ALA A 903 -34.36 -3.08 -4.31
CA ALA A 903 -35.81 -3.17 -4.52
C ALA A 903 -36.52 -2.17 -3.59
N GLY A 904 -36.29 -0.88 -3.81
CA GLY A 904 -36.87 0.19 -3.00
C GLY A 904 -36.45 1.57 -3.48
N HIS A 905 -37.15 2.09 -4.50
CA HIS A 905 -37.26 3.52 -4.84
C HIS A 905 -35.93 4.31 -4.94
N GLY A 906 -35.38 4.39 -6.16
CA GLY A 906 -34.20 5.21 -6.48
C GLY A 906 -32.90 4.50 -6.18
N GLY A 907 -32.40 3.70 -7.13
CA GLY A 907 -31.05 3.13 -7.03
C GLY A 907 -30.01 4.26 -6.93
N ASP A 908 -28.96 4.04 -6.15
CA ASP A 908 -27.85 4.98 -6.00
C ASP A 908 -27.17 5.22 -7.37
N ALA A 909 -27.46 6.37 -7.99
CA ALA A 909 -26.92 6.76 -9.31
C ALA A 909 -25.39 6.63 -9.36
N LYS A 910 -24.70 6.84 -8.22
CA LYS A 910 -23.25 6.63 -8.09
C LYS A 910 -22.86 5.18 -8.42
N SER A 911 -23.52 4.21 -7.81
CA SER A 911 -23.24 2.79 -8.02
C SER A 911 -23.46 2.37 -9.49
N LEU A 912 -24.48 2.92 -10.15
CA LEU A 912 -24.74 2.71 -11.57
C LEU A 912 -23.61 3.29 -12.44
N HIS A 913 -23.22 4.55 -12.24
CA HIS A 913 -22.16 5.20 -13.02
C HIS A 913 -20.79 4.51 -12.83
N LEU A 914 -20.46 4.09 -11.60
CA LEU A 914 -19.26 3.30 -11.30
C LEU A 914 -19.25 1.97 -12.06
N SER A 915 -20.39 1.27 -12.09
CA SER A 915 -20.53 0.04 -12.86
C SER A 915 -20.41 0.28 -14.36
N PHE A 916 -21.03 1.33 -14.90
CA PHE A 916 -20.92 1.68 -16.32
C PHE A 916 -19.48 2.01 -16.71
N GLU A 917 -18.76 2.81 -15.91
CA GLU A 917 -17.34 3.12 -16.17
C GLU A 917 -16.49 1.83 -16.20
N ARG A 918 -16.67 0.94 -15.23
CA ARG A 918 -15.92 -0.32 -15.14
C ARG A 918 -16.23 -1.32 -16.25
N LEU A 919 -17.53 -1.52 -16.55
CA LEU A 919 -18.00 -2.58 -17.45
C LEU A 919 -17.99 -2.15 -18.91
N VAL A 920 -18.06 -0.84 -19.20
CA VAL A 920 -18.17 -0.30 -20.56
C VAL A 920 -16.94 0.54 -20.89
N VAL A 921 -16.79 1.71 -20.24
CA VAL A 921 -15.74 2.70 -20.60
C VAL A 921 -14.33 2.11 -20.51
N SER A 922 -14.01 1.46 -19.39
CA SER A 922 -12.69 0.85 -19.16
C SER A 922 -12.42 -0.35 -20.06
N GLN A 923 -13.45 -1.06 -20.54
CA GLN A 923 -13.27 -2.16 -21.49
C GLN A 923 -12.97 -1.64 -22.90
N LEU A 924 -13.59 -0.52 -23.29
CA LEU A 924 -13.36 0.13 -24.58
C LEU A 924 -11.99 0.82 -24.62
N LYS A 925 -11.53 1.42 -23.51
CA LYS A 925 -10.23 2.11 -23.41
C LYS A 925 -9.02 1.22 -23.71
N LYS A 926 -9.08 -0.06 -23.33
CA LYS A 926 -7.94 -1.01 -23.46
C LYS A 926 -7.40 -1.14 -24.88
N PHE A 927 -8.20 -0.83 -25.89
CA PHE A 927 -7.88 -1.00 -27.30
C PHE A 927 -8.06 0.30 -28.10
N SER A 928 -8.20 1.45 -27.42
CA SER A 928 -8.36 2.77 -28.05
C SER A 928 -7.05 3.59 -28.07
N THR A 929 -6.02 3.13 -27.35
CA THR A 929 -4.64 3.66 -27.36
C THR A 929 -3.76 2.79 -28.22
#